data_AF-A0A6L9IKQ4-F1
#
_entry.id   AF-A0A6L9IKQ4-F1
#
_cell.length_a   1.000
_cell.length_b   1.000
_cell.length_c   1.000
_cell.angle_alpha   90.00
_cell.angle_beta   90.00
_cell.angle_gamma   90.00
#
_symmetry.space_group_name_H-M   'P 1'
#
loop_
_entity.id
_entity.type
_entity.pdbx_description
1 polymer ?
#
loop_
_entity_poly.entity_id
_entity_poly.type
_entity_poly.pdbx_seq_one_letter_code
_entity_poly.pdbx_strand_id
1 'polypeptide(L)'
;MFLLRSYINPAERKEADRKLPRLMFEGLLLGGSGLGVLALIFEIAADAFSVAAYQTLLAIHGADGYHEIAILAFITLSVMLFLGIVPAYKAGSYLRPNAGGSGPLVEAIGPPRLRWLSWIGSSLFFIDAVLTIIISSISAADVTMLLFPEFVEYRILLAEFYAFFIMVVLVAVGPRNAVPLFLIGGGAFTLFTIVALTVVGASAAGNPEWSFLTEGIVTRLETAGVVEHVIRAQEDLSALGPVVFFQLFFRSMSSAMLGFSGYEVIPASGKHAARPKWKVINTALTLAAVFLIGTGVIQLYAAQQWNIPSTEGYSTLLIEYEIVAAQVLGGGIDPDQVVVTEDHVAEAEQIYEARAAEEAEFAIEEGPPEALPPEEREAEIQQLASSLALIGTIERAIGGTLGEGSLFVAGVLLATILLLAQGGGYVGGAAVAANAARLGRLPRFLLNDRLGIVVIWAFAALLVPIIREVVVVEAFYAFGFVSAFIITSTTVFLVKDAALRDRGIEPGSEEARSLKFAGLRGMIASYAMGIVLITQKTDALFAIAVAGTLITIYQIWYARGGFRAVPEKVKDFAYEPGGPMHYISGIQRAKDEARQRATASLINHLLDSGALTKFNVEHRNIQRLVCYMHNLRPEYFEQNGHEHSDRVPEPSEQLEQIYQGVHAQRDKIIGDIEYYSHYGIFTYIDKYYHNWVNYEHGRDPATVQKAMLNTLFPLTDKDEIWKQYKHYQWVKLPEPIWQFCRLRYQWAKAQWPNLSDRITTVWTLQDLGLIPDEVDVTMVVSVSAQRNDLRKVELHTHGPEENIEPAPTDTTPDREFSAGADVSPKKPEEHQDEDVQESEQDWRP
;
A
#
# COMPACT_ATOMS: atom_id res chain seq x y z
N MET A 1 20.13 33.80 13.65
CA MET A 1 18.96 33.41 14.46
C MET A 1 17.82 33.05 13.50
N PHE A 2 17.83 31.82 12.96
CA PHE A 2 16.85 31.32 11.99
C PHE A 2 15.53 31.02 12.71
N LEU A 3 14.64 32.01 12.79
CA LEU A 3 13.30 31.81 13.34
C LEU A 3 12.46 30.96 12.37
N LEU A 4 11.88 29.90 12.94
CA LEU A 4 11.08 28.84 12.33
C LEU A 4 9.85 29.37 11.57
N ARG A 5 10.04 29.98 10.39
CA ARG A 5 8.92 30.19 9.46
C ARG A 5 8.46 28.85 8.92
N SER A 6 7.17 28.60 9.10
CA SER A 6 6.47 27.41 8.60
C SER A 6 6.59 27.35 7.08
N TYR A 7 7.02 26.21 6.53
CA TYR A 7 6.98 25.92 5.08
C TYR A 7 5.56 25.61 4.57
N ILE A 8 4.57 25.58 5.49
CA ILE A 8 3.16 25.37 5.18
C ILE A 8 2.50 26.72 4.99
N ASN A 9 1.75 26.87 3.89
CA ASN A 9 1.00 28.08 3.58
C ASN A 9 0.06 28.47 4.74
N PRO A 10 0.08 29.71 5.25
CA PRO A 10 -0.74 30.13 6.39
C PRO A 10 -2.25 29.99 6.19
N ALA A 11 -2.75 30.24 4.97
CA ALA A 11 -4.17 30.12 4.66
C ALA A 11 -4.61 28.65 4.65
N GLU A 12 -3.82 27.78 4.00
CA GLU A 12 -4.05 26.34 3.98
C GLU A 12 -4.00 25.75 5.40
N ARG A 13 -3.02 26.19 6.20
CA ARG A 13 -2.90 25.78 7.60
C ARG A 13 -4.13 26.15 8.41
N LYS A 14 -4.64 27.38 8.28
CA LYS A 14 -5.83 27.84 9.01
C LYS A 14 -7.08 27.03 8.64
N GLU A 15 -7.25 26.71 7.36
CA GLU A 15 -8.37 25.87 6.92
C GLU A 15 -8.24 24.42 7.43
N ALA A 16 -7.04 23.85 7.33
CA ALA A 16 -6.75 22.50 7.82
C ALA A 16 -6.92 22.40 9.34
N ASP A 17 -6.49 23.41 10.10
CA ASP A 17 -6.65 23.50 11.56
C ASP A 17 -8.14 23.57 11.95
N ARG A 18 -8.97 24.27 11.18
CA ARG A 18 -10.43 24.31 11.39
C ARG A 18 -11.09 22.94 11.18
N LYS A 19 -10.59 22.14 10.23
CA LYS A 19 -11.10 20.78 9.95
C LYS A 19 -10.58 19.72 10.92
N LEU A 20 -9.46 20.00 11.62
CA LEU A 20 -8.76 19.03 12.45
C LEU A 20 -9.65 18.34 13.50
N PRO A 21 -10.54 19.01 14.26
CA PRO A 21 -11.36 18.34 15.28
C PRO A 21 -12.23 17.23 14.70
N ARG A 22 -12.78 17.44 13.50
CA ARG A 22 -13.52 16.40 12.78
C ARG A 22 -12.59 15.29 12.28
N LEU A 23 -11.44 15.65 11.73
CA LEU A 23 -10.44 14.71 11.21
C LEU A 23 -9.77 13.87 12.31
N MET A 24 -9.83 14.28 13.58
CA MET A 24 -9.34 13.48 14.70
C MET A 24 -10.10 12.14 14.79
N PHE A 25 -11.42 12.17 14.60
CA PHE A 25 -12.32 11.03 14.79
C PHE A 25 -12.83 10.41 13.48
N GLU A 26 -12.50 11.01 12.33
CA GLU A 26 -12.92 10.49 11.02
C GLU A 26 -12.36 9.08 10.78
N GLY A 27 -13.15 8.18 10.20
CA GLY A 27 -12.74 6.78 9.96
C GLY A 27 -12.76 5.87 11.19
N LEU A 28 -13.01 6.40 12.40
CA LEU A 28 -13.11 5.61 13.65
C LEU A 28 -14.50 4.99 13.87
N LEU A 29 -15.55 5.57 13.25
CA LEU A 29 -16.96 5.16 13.41
C LEU A 29 -17.61 4.75 12.07
N LEU A 30 -16.92 3.91 11.27
CA LEU A 30 -17.44 3.31 10.03
C LEU A 30 -18.09 4.32 9.04
N GLY A 31 -17.47 5.49 8.89
CA GLY A 31 -17.87 6.49 7.90
C GLY A 31 -16.84 7.62 7.76
N GLY A 32 -16.54 8.03 6.52
CA GLY A 32 -15.59 9.11 6.23
C GLY A 32 -14.94 9.04 4.85
N SER A 33 -14.19 10.09 4.51
CA SER A 33 -13.38 10.20 3.27
C SER A 33 -12.04 9.44 3.33
N GLY A 34 -11.69 8.89 4.50
CA GLY A 34 -10.45 8.16 4.78
C GLY A 34 -10.19 7.97 6.28
N LEU A 35 -8.99 7.49 6.63
CA LEU A 35 -8.50 7.33 8.00
C LEU A 35 -8.16 8.68 8.64
N GLY A 36 -8.78 8.99 9.78
CA GLY A 36 -8.47 10.17 10.59
C GLY A 36 -7.20 10.02 11.42
N VAL A 37 -6.91 11.02 12.25
CA VAL A 37 -5.66 11.09 13.02
C VAL A 37 -5.59 9.95 14.04
N LEU A 38 -6.64 9.73 14.82
CA LEU A 38 -6.67 8.67 15.83
C LEU A 38 -6.62 7.28 15.19
N ALA A 39 -7.23 7.12 14.01
CA ALA A 39 -7.18 5.85 13.30
C ALA A 39 -5.73 5.49 12.91
N LEU A 40 -4.98 6.45 12.35
CA LEU A 40 -3.55 6.25 12.09
C LEU A 40 -2.75 6.03 13.38
N ILE A 41 -3.09 6.71 14.48
CA ILE A 41 -2.44 6.50 15.78
C ILE A 41 -2.67 5.09 16.31
N PHE A 42 -3.89 4.56 16.21
CA PHE A 42 -4.20 3.21 16.69
C PHE A 42 -3.52 2.13 15.84
N GLU A 43 -3.39 2.37 14.54
CA GLU A 43 -2.60 1.51 13.65
C GLU A 43 -1.11 1.49 14.04
N ILE A 44 -0.52 2.66 14.33
CA ILE A 44 0.85 2.74 14.84
C ILE A 44 0.97 2.15 16.22
N ALA A 45 0.02 2.41 17.11
CA ALA A 45 0.07 1.93 18.48
C ALA A 45 0.13 0.40 18.46
N ALA A 46 -0.57 -0.27 17.53
CA ALA A 46 -0.42 -1.71 17.37
C ALA A 46 1.02 -2.14 17.05
N ASP A 47 1.62 -1.52 16.04
CA ASP A 47 2.97 -1.87 15.57
C ASP A 47 4.07 -1.40 16.54
N ALA A 48 4.02 -0.15 16.97
CA ALA A 48 5.01 0.45 17.84
C ALA A 48 4.92 -0.02 19.30
N PHE A 49 3.74 -0.37 19.85
CA PHE A 49 3.71 -0.97 21.20
C PHE A 49 4.11 -2.43 21.23
N SER A 50 3.85 -3.19 20.16
CA SER A 50 4.33 -4.56 20.06
C SER A 50 5.84 -4.60 20.35
N VAL A 51 6.55 -3.60 19.84
CA VAL A 51 7.99 -3.43 20.01
C VAL A 51 8.34 -2.62 21.26
N ALA A 52 7.55 -1.60 21.63
CA ALA A 52 7.84 -0.75 22.80
C ALA A 52 7.74 -1.50 24.14
N ALA A 53 6.88 -2.54 24.23
CA ALA A 53 6.84 -3.42 25.41
C ALA A 53 8.20 -4.09 25.66
N TYR A 54 8.95 -4.40 24.60
CA TYR A 54 10.30 -4.96 24.66
C TYR A 54 11.40 -3.89 24.58
N GLN A 55 11.10 -2.67 24.15
CA GLN A 55 12.08 -1.59 24.01
C GLN A 55 12.78 -1.25 25.33
N THR A 56 12.02 -1.15 26.42
CA THR A 56 12.56 -0.87 27.77
C THR A 56 13.49 -1.98 28.22
N LEU A 57 13.07 -3.23 28.05
CA LEU A 57 13.85 -4.43 28.33
C LEU A 57 15.16 -4.45 27.55
N LEU A 58 15.09 -4.20 26.23
CA LEU A 58 16.24 -4.23 25.33
C LEU A 58 17.19 -3.06 25.57
N ALA A 59 16.66 -1.90 25.98
CA ALA A 59 17.47 -0.76 26.41
C ALA A 59 18.28 -1.10 27.67
N ILE A 60 17.65 -1.73 28.67
CA ILE A 60 18.31 -2.19 29.91
C ILE A 60 19.31 -3.31 29.59
N HIS A 61 18.93 -4.27 28.73
CA HIS A 61 19.82 -5.35 28.27
C HIS A 61 21.07 -4.79 27.59
N GLY A 62 20.90 -3.86 26.65
CA GLY A 62 22.02 -3.24 25.94
C GLY A 62 22.90 -2.35 26.83
N ALA A 63 22.34 -1.87 27.94
CA ALA A 63 23.07 -1.15 28.98
C ALA A 63 23.68 -2.08 30.04
N ASP A 64 23.58 -3.41 29.90
CA ASP A 64 24.09 -4.40 30.85
C ASP A 64 23.53 -4.21 32.28
N GLY A 65 22.25 -3.86 32.39
CA GLY A 65 21.58 -3.65 33.68
C GLY A 65 21.72 -2.24 34.25
N TYR A 66 22.48 -1.34 33.62
CA TYR A 66 22.59 0.05 34.06
C TYR A 66 21.41 0.92 33.57
N HIS A 67 20.38 1.09 34.41
CA HIS A 67 19.17 1.85 34.05
C HIS A 67 19.46 3.30 33.65
N GLU A 68 20.44 3.98 34.27
CA GLU A 68 20.76 5.37 33.92
C GLU A 68 21.32 5.49 32.49
N ILE A 69 22.14 4.52 32.07
CA ILE A 69 22.66 4.47 30.69
C ILE A 69 21.50 4.22 29.72
N ALA A 70 20.59 3.30 30.06
CA ALA A 70 19.40 3.02 29.26
C ALA A 70 18.49 4.25 29.09
N ILE A 71 18.25 4.99 30.18
CA ILE A 71 17.46 6.24 30.17
C ILE A 71 18.15 7.29 29.31
N LEU A 72 19.46 7.50 29.46
CA LEU A 72 20.20 8.48 28.66
C LEU A 72 20.19 8.14 27.17
N ALA A 73 20.36 6.86 26.84
CA ALA A 73 20.28 6.34 25.47
C ALA A 73 18.90 6.62 24.88
N PHE A 74 17.83 6.31 25.61
CA PHE A 74 16.45 6.55 25.21
C PHE A 74 16.14 8.05 25.03
N ILE A 75 16.58 8.92 25.94
CA ILE A 75 16.41 10.37 25.83
C ILE A 75 17.11 10.89 24.56
N THR A 76 18.33 10.42 24.30
CA THR A 76 19.10 10.82 23.11
C THR A 76 18.38 10.45 21.82
N LEU A 77 17.86 9.22 21.74
CA LEU A 77 17.06 8.77 20.61
C LEU A 77 15.74 9.55 20.47
N SER A 78 15.06 9.83 21.59
CA SER A 78 13.82 10.62 21.62
C SER A 78 14.04 12.03 21.06
N VAL A 79 15.16 12.66 21.40
CA VAL A 79 15.57 13.95 20.85
C VAL A 79 15.84 13.85 19.35
N MET A 80 16.60 12.83 18.91
CA MET A 80 16.88 12.59 17.49
C MET A 80 15.60 12.35 16.67
N LEU A 81 14.64 11.59 17.20
CA LEU A 81 13.34 11.35 16.60
C LEU A 81 12.55 12.66 16.51
N PHE A 82 12.29 13.31 17.64
CA PHE A 82 11.36 14.45 17.73
C PHE A 82 11.87 15.70 17.02
N LEU A 83 13.18 16.01 17.13
CA LEU A 83 13.77 17.20 16.54
C LEU A 83 14.37 16.95 15.14
N GLY A 84 14.65 15.71 14.79
CA GLY A 84 15.24 15.30 13.51
C GLY A 84 14.24 14.63 12.57
N ILE A 85 13.88 13.39 12.86
CA ILE A 85 13.10 12.51 11.96
C ILE A 85 11.68 13.05 11.73
N VAL A 86 10.97 13.41 12.80
CA VAL A 86 9.57 13.89 12.73
C VAL A 86 9.42 15.08 11.78
N PRO A 87 10.24 16.16 11.88
CA PRO A 87 10.21 17.25 10.91
C PRO A 87 10.45 16.83 9.45
N ALA A 88 11.38 15.90 9.19
CA ALA A 88 11.67 15.42 7.84
C ALA A 88 10.49 14.66 7.24
N TYR A 89 9.88 13.78 8.03
CA TYR A 89 8.68 13.02 7.64
C TYR A 89 7.49 13.94 7.36
N LYS A 90 7.27 14.96 8.20
CA LYS A 90 6.25 15.99 7.97
C LYS A 90 6.46 16.79 6.69
N ALA A 91 7.71 17.07 6.34
CA ALA A 91 8.04 17.76 5.11
C ALA A 91 7.79 16.87 3.88
N GLY A 92 8.17 15.59 3.95
CA GLY A 92 7.89 14.61 2.90
C GLY A 92 6.39 14.42 2.65
N SER A 93 5.59 14.23 3.70
CA SER A 93 4.14 14.09 3.61
C SER A 93 3.45 15.38 3.13
N TYR A 94 3.99 16.56 3.46
CA TYR A 94 3.48 17.82 2.93
C TYR A 94 3.71 17.93 1.42
N LEU A 95 4.87 17.51 0.91
CA LEU A 95 5.14 17.50 -0.52
C LEU A 95 4.30 16.47 -1.26
N ARG A 96 4.32 15.20 -0.84
CA ARG A 96 3.60 14.09 -1.50
C ARG A 96 3.01 13.13 -0.46
N PRO A 97 1.79 13.40 0.05
CA PRO A 97 1.14 12.57 1.07
C PRO A 97 0.66 11.20 0.54
N ASN A 98 0.63 11.02 -0.79
CA ASN A 98 0.21 9.78 -1.44
C ASN A 98 1.38 8.88 -1.84
N ALA A 99 2.63 9.21 -1.47
CA ALA A 99 3.79 8.44 -1.91
C ALA A 99 3.75 6.99 -1.38
N GLY A 100 3.29 6.76 -0.15
CA GLY A 100 3.10 5.41 0.38
C GLY A 100 4.40 4.70 0.76
N GLY A 101 5.31 5.41 1.45
CA GLY A 101 6.56 4.86 2.01
C GLY A 101 7.84 5.55 1.51
N SER A 102 8.99 5.19 2.11
CA SER A 102 10.30 5.81 1.82
C SER A 102 10.78 5.61 0.37
N GLY A 103 10.66 4.40 -0.17
CA GLY A 103 11.05 4.07 -1.55
C GLY A 103 10.24 4.82 -2.64
N PRO A 104 8.90 4.79 -2.61
CA PRO A 104 8.06 5.57 -3.52
C PRO A 104 8.23 7.10 -3.38
N LEU A 105 8.53 7.60 -2.17
CA LEU A 105 8.80 9.02 -1.94
C LEU A 105 10.01 9.49 -2.76
N VAL A 106 11.05 8.68 -2.86
CA VAL A 106 12.24 8.94 -3.71
C VAL A 106 11.82 9.11 -5.17
N GLU A 107 10.93 8.26 -5.69
CA GLU A 107 10.46 8.36 -7.09
C GLU A 107 9.62 9.62 -7.32
N ALA A 108 8.84 10.03 -6.32
CA ALA A 108 7.94 11.16 -6.43
C ALA A 108 8.68 12.50 -6.36
N ILE A 109 9.54 12.70 -5.36
CA ILE A 109 10.15 14.02 -5.06
C ILE A 109 11.67 14.04 -5.12
N GLY A 110 12.32 12.87 -5.17
CA GLY A 110 13.77 12.76 -5.21
C GLY A 110 14.38 13.17 -6.54
N PRO A 111 15.64 13.63 -6.56
CA PRO A 111 16.37 13.92 -7.78
C PRO A 111 16.75 12.61 -8.50
N PRO A 112 17.00 12.63 -9.82
CA PRO A 112 17.31 11.41 -10.59
C PRO A 112 18.46 10.57 -10.04
N ARG A 113 19.47 11.23 -9.44
CA ARG A 113 20.64 10.57 -8.82
C ARG A 113 20.31 9.72 -7.60
N LEU A 114 19.16 9.93 -6.94
CA LEU A 114 18.74 9.13 -5.78
C LEU A 114 17.81 7.97 -6.14
N ARG A 115 17.37 7.84 -7.40
CA ARG A 115 16.37 6.81 -7.79
C ARG A 115 16.81 5.38 -7.45
N TRP A 116 18.10 5.09 -7.44
CA TRP A 116 18.61 3.78 -7.01
C TRP A 116 18.24 3.44 -5.56
N LEU A 117 18.11 4.44 -4.67
CA LEU A 117 17.65 4.26 -3.29
C LEU A 117 16.19 3.78 -3.23
N SER A 118 15.36 4.07 -4.24
CA SER A 118 13.99 3.54 -4.29
C SER A 118 13.96 2.02 -4.38
N TRP A 119 14.91 1.42 -5.10
CA TRP A 119 15.01 -0.03 -5.24
C TRP A 119 15.39 -0.68 -3.92
N ILE A 120 16.41 -0.13 -3.27
CA ILE A 120 16.87 -0.59 -1.96
C ILE A 120 15.78 -0.40 -0.91
N GLY A 121 15.13 0.77 -0.86
CA GLY A 121 14.05 1.03 0.09
C GLY A 121 12.87 0.08 -0.08
N SER A 122 12.51 -0.27 -1.32
CA SER A 122 11.44 -1.27 -1.57
C SER A 122 11.84 -2.67 -1.09
N SER A 123 13.10 -3.06 -1.27
CA SER A 123 13.64 -4.35 -0.82
C SER A 123 13.74 -4.43 0.71
N LEU A 124 14.26 -3.40 1.36
CA LEU A 124 14.41 -3.35 2.81
C LEU A 124 13.05 -3.32 3.51
N PHE A 125 12.07 -2.60 2.96
CA PHE A 125 10.71 -2.62 3.49
C PHE A 125 10.05 -4.00 3.38
N PHE A 126 10.33 -4.75 2.31
CA PHE A 126 9.82 -6.12 2.20
C PHE A 126 10.43 -7.03 3.28
N ILE A 127 11.73 -6.89 3.55
CA ILE A 127 12.40 -7.60 4.65
C ILE A 127 11.78 -7.19 5.99
N ASP A 128 11.63 -5.88 6.21
CA ASP A 128 11.00 -5.30 7.40
C ASP A 128 9.61 -5.90 7.66
N ALA A 129 8.75 -5.95 6.63
CA ALA A 129 7.41 -6.54 6.74
C ALA A 129 7.43 -8.04 7.13
N VAL A 130 8.38 -8.81 6.59
CA VAL A 130 8.55 -10.23 6.95
C VAL A 130 9.02 -10.35 8.40
N LEU A 131 9.99 -9.54 8.82
CA LEU A 131 10.51 -9.54 10.19
C LEU A 131 9.46 -9.09 11.21
N THR A 132 8.63 -8.10 10.88
CA THR A 132 7.49 -7.68 11.72
C THR A 132 6.57 -8.84 12.03
N ILE A 133 6.24 -9.67 11.02
CA ILE A 133 5.38 -10.84 11.21
C ILE A 133 6.06 -11.85 12.14
N ILE A 134 7.35 -12.11 11.94
CA ILE A 134 8.11 -13.06 12.75
C ILE A 134 8.17 -12.60 14.21
N ILE A 135 8.63 -11.36 14.48
CA ILE A 135 8.72 -10.80 15.83
C ILE A 135 7.35 -10.84 16.50
N SER A 136 6.34 -10.31 15.83
CA SER A 136 4.99 -10.22 16.39
C SER A 136 4.38 -11.60 16.67
N SER A 137 4.70 -12.62 15.87
CA SER A 137 4.20 -13.99 16.08
C SER A 137 4.88 -14.68 17.25
N ILE A 138 6.20 -14.55 17.35
CA ILE A 138 6.98 -15.12 18.45
C ILE A 138 6.60 -14.42 19.75
N SER A 139 6.57 -13.08 19.77
CA SER A 139 6.15 -12.33 20.95
C SER A 139 4.71 -12.63 21.37
N ALA A 140 3.78 -12.81 20.42
CA ALA A 140 2.41 -13.20 20.75
C ALA A 140 2.35 -14.60 21.38
N ALA A 141 3.16 -15.54 20.87
CA ALA A 141 3.31 -16.85 21.48
C ALA A 141 3.88 -16.74 22.90
N ASP A 142 4.93 -15.94 23.09
CA ASP A 142 5.57 -15.68 24.40
C ASP A 142 4.55 -15.19 25.42
N VAL A 143 3.77 -14.15 25.07
CA VAL A 143 2.72 -13.63 25.96
C VAL A 143 1.60 -14.66 26.23
N THR A 144 1.27 -15.50 25.25
CA THR A 144 0.27 -16.56 25.44
C THR A 144 0.75 -17.61 26.44
N MET A 145 2.02 -17.97 26.40
CA MET A 145 2.62 -18.93 27.33
C MET A 145 2.65 -18.40 28.77
N LEU A 146 2.59 -17.08 28.98
CA LEU A 146 2.44 -16.50 30.33
C LEU A 146 1.07 -16.80 30.95
N LEU A 147 0.03 -16.83 30.12
CA LEU A 147 -1.32 -17.18 30.55
C LEU A 147 -1.53 -18.70 30.59
N PHE A 148 -0.80 -19.43 29.73
CA PHE A 148 -0.93 -20.86 29.54
C PHE A 148 0.47 -21.51 29.40
N PRO A 149 1.18 -21.75 30.52
CA PRO A 149 2.56 -22.28 30.51
C PRO A 149 2.69 -23.67 29.87
N GLU A 150 1.59 -24.42 29.79
CA GLU A 150 1.51 -25.74 29.14
C GLU A 150 1.92 -25.72 27.65
N PHE A 151 1.93 -24.55 27.00
CA PHE A 151 2.28 -24.40 25.59
C PHE A 151 3.77 -24.16 25.31
N VAL A 152 4.65 -24.17 26.31
CA VAL A 152 6.10 -23.93 26.13
C VAL A 152 6.72 -24.86 25.07
N GLU A 153 6.39 -26.15 25.08
CA GLU A 153 6.87 -27.12 24.08
C GLU A 153 6.37 -26.84 22.64
N TYR A 154 5.30 -26.05 22.51
CA TYR A 154 4.65 -25.72 21.24
C TYR A 154 4.89 -24.27 20.79
N ARG A 155 5.81 -23.54 21.43
CA ARG A 155 6.11 -22.12 21.17
C ARG A 155 6.18 -21.78 19.67
N ILE A 156 6.99 -22.51 18.91
CA ILE A 156 7.20 -22.26 17.47
C ILE A 156 5.93 -22.58 16.66
N LEU A 157 5.26 -23.69 16.97
CA LEU A 157 4.02 -24.07 16.30
C LEU A 157 2.91 -23.04 16.53
N LEU A 158 2.84 -22.48 17.75
CA LEU A 158 1.91 -21.43 18.11
C LEU A 158 2.19 -20.14 17.34
N ALA A 159 3.46 -19.75 17.21
CA ALA A 159 3.86 -18.60 16.40
C ALA A 159 3.49 -18.78 14.91
N GLU A 160 3.74 -19.95 14.33
CA GLU A 160 3.32 -20.26 12.95
C GLU A 160 1.80 -20.23 12.77
N PHE A 161 1.06 -20.78 13.74
CA PHE A 161 -0.40 -20.76 13.75
C PHE A 161 -0.92 -19.33 13.76
N TYR A 162 -0.32 -18.44 14.57
CA TYR A 162 -0.69 -17.03 14.63
C TYR A 162 -0.44 -16.30 13.31
N ALA A 163 0.75 -16.46 12.71
CA ALA A 163 1.05 -15.90 11.39
C ALA A 163 0.05 -16.38 10.32
N PHE A 164 -0.26 -17.68 10.33
CA PHE A 164 -1.23 -18.27 9.41
C PHE A 164 -2.65 -17.73 9.64
N PHE A 165 -3.09 -17.62 10.90
CA PHE A 165 -4.42 -17.17 11.28
C PHE A 165 -4.68 -15.74 10.77
N ILE A 166 -3.77 -14.81 11.04
CA ILE A 166 -3.91 -13.42 10.60
C ILE A 166 -3.91 -13.32 9.07
N MET A 167 -3.06 -14.09 8.39
CA MET A 167 -3.06 -14.18 6.93
C MET A 167 -4.43 -14.61 6.39
N VAL A 168 -5.01 -15.69 6.93
CA VAL A 168 -6.32 -16.21 6.49
C VAL A 168 -7.42 -15.17 6.70
N VAL A 169 -7.45 -14.51 7.86
CA VAL A 169 -8.42 -13.44 8.16
C VAL A 169 -8.30 -12.31 7.14
N LEU A 170 -7.08 -11.83 6.87
CA LEU A 170 -6.84 -10.75 5.91
C LEU A 170 -7.21 -11.13 4.47
N VAL A 171 -6.95 -12.36 4.04
CA VAL A 171 -7.29 -12.83 2.69
C VAL A 171 -8.81 -13.01 2.55
N ALA A 172 -9.48 -13.56 3.57
CA ALA A 172 -10.92 -13.81 3.57
C ALA A 172 -11.73 -12.51 3.62
N VAL A 173 -11.43 -11.64 4.58
CA VAL A 173 -12.14 -10.36 4.80
C VAL A 173 -11.71 -9.31 3.77
N GLY A 174 -10.46 -9.35 3.34
CA GLY A 174 -9.82 -8.35 2.50
C GLY A 174 -9.16 -7.24 3.33
N PRO A 175 -8.00 -6.70 2.91
CA PRO A 175 -7.24 -5.71 3.68
C PRO A 175 -8.07 -4.50 4.11
N ARG A 176 -8.88 -3.97 3.18
CA ARG A 176 -9.73 -2.78 3.41
C ARG A 176 -10.80 -2.98 4.47
N ASN A 177 -11.38 -4.18 4.54
CA ASN A 177 -12.47 -4.49 5.47
C ASN A 177 -11.95 -4.96 6.83
N ALA A 178 -10.67 -5.36 6.91
CA ALA A 178 -10.01 -5.73 8.15
C ALA A 178 -9.53 -4.49 8.96
N VAL A 179 -9.33 -3.34 8.30
CA VAL A 179 -8.89 -2.09 8.96
C VAL A 179 -9.71 -1.73 10.21
N PRO A 180 -11.05 -1.75 10.21
CA PRO A 180 -11.83 -1.44 11.41
C PRO A 180 -11.54 -2.36 12.59
N LEU A 181 -11.24 -3.65 12.34
CA LEU A 181 -10.88 -4.61 13.39
C LEU A 181 -9.55 -4.21 14.05
N PHE A 182 -8.55 -3.83 13.24
CA PHE A 182 -7.27 -3.31 13.72
C PHE A 182 -7.43 -2.02 14.51
N LEU A 183 -8.33 -1.12 14.08
CA LEU A 183 -8.57 0.15 14.76
C LEU A 183 -9.23 -0.02 16.13
N ILE A 184 -10.18 -0.96 16.27
CA ILE A 184 -10.83 -1.24 17.55
C ILE A 184 -9.83 -1.83 18.54
N GLY A 185 -9.04 -2.83 18.12
CA GLY A 185 -8.02 -3.44 18.98
C GLY A 185 -6.91 -2.47 19.36
N GLY A 186 -6.35 -1.75 18.38
CA GLY A 186 -5.33 -0.72 18.62
C GLY A 186 -5.82 0.42 19.51
N GLY A 187 -7.07 0.85 19.33
CA GLY A 187 -7.68 1.89 20.17
C GLY A 187 -7.93 1.46 21.60
N ALA A 188 -8.47 0.25 21.80
CA ALA A 188 -8.69 -0.32 23.13
C ALA A 188 -7.38 -0.49 23.90
N PHE A 189 -6.35 -1.03 23.24
CA PHE A 189 -5.02 -1.17 23.83
C PHE A 189 -4.39 0.18 24.16
N THR A 190 -4.39 1.13 23.22
CA THR A 190 -3.85 2.48 23.45
C THR A 190 -4.46 3.14 24.69
N LEU A 191 -5.79 3.05 24.84
CA LEU A 191 -6.49 3.61 26.00
C LEU A 191 -6.11 2.89 27.28
N PHE A 192 -6.07 1.55 27.25
CA PHE A 192 -5.63 0.73 28.37
C PHE A 192 -4.21 1.10 28.81
N THR A 193 -3.26 1.17 27.89
CA THR A 193 -1.86 1.47 28.19
C THR A 193 -1.67 2.88 28.74
N ILE A 194 -2.41 3.88 28.25
CA ILE A 194 -2.39 5.23 28.83
C ILE A 194 -2.80 5.21 30.29
N VAL A 195 -3.92 4.54 30.61
CA VAL A 195 -4.41 4.43 31.99
C VAL A 195 -3.43 3.64 32.84
N ALA A 196 -3.01 2.46 32.38
CA ALA A 196 -2.11 1.57 33.10
C ALA A 196 -0.75 2.24 33.37
N LEU A 197 -0.12 2.88 32.38
CA LEU A 197 1.15 3.58 32.58
C LEU A 197 1.00 4.83 33.46
N THR A 198 -0.15 5.50 33.44
CA THR A 198 -0.40 6.60 34.39
C THR A 198 -0.42 6.09 35.82
N VAL A 199 -1.04 4.93 36.07
CA VAL A 199 -1.05 4.28 37.39
C VAL A 199 0.34 3.79 37.77
N VAL A 200 1.04 3.11 36.86
CA VAL A 200 2.44 2.65 37.07
C VAL A 200 3.34 3.83 37.41
N GLY A 201 3.35 4.89 36.60
CA GLY A 201 4.21 6.06 36.82
C GLY A 201 3.91 6.80 38.12
N ALA A 202 2.62 6.97 38.46
CA ALA A 202 2.23 7.58 39.74
C ALA A 202 2.61 6.69 40.93
N SER A 203 2.48 5.37 40.79
CA SER A 203 2.82 4.41 41.84
C SER A 203 4.32 4.30 42.05
N ALA A 204 5.12 4.26 40.98
CA ALA A 204 6.56 4.23 41.04
C ALA A 204 7.14 5.50 41.67
N ALA A 205 6.54 6.67 41.39
CA ALA A 205 6.93 7.92 42.01
C ALA A 205 6.51 8.02 43.50
N GLY A 206 5.37 7.42 43.86
CA GLY A 206 4.80 7.48 45.21
C GLY A 206 5.35 6.43 46.17
N ASN A 207 5.70 5.25 45.66
CA ASN A 207 6.05 4.05 46.42
C ASN A 207 7.27 3.35 45.81
N PRO A 208 8.47 3.96 45.88
CA PRO A 208 9.71 3.34 45.41
C PRO A 208 10.06 2.05 46.17
N GLU A 209 9.57 1.89 47.40
CA GLU A 209 9.80 0.73 48.25
C GLU A 209 9.22 -0.58 47.72
N TRP A 210 8.34 -0.56 46.71
CA TRP A 210 7.77 -1.78 46.11
C TRP A 210 8.77 -2.59 45.27
N SER A 211 10.02 -2.12 45.14
CA SER A 211 11.09 -2.83 44.43
C SER A 211 11.33 -4.26 44.93
N PHE A 212 11.03 -4.57 46.20
CA PHE A 212 11.19 -5.93 46.75
C PHE A 212 10.32 -6.98 46.04
N LEU A 213 9.19 -6.58 45.43
CA LEU A 213 8.32 -7.49 44.70
C LEU A 213 8.95 -8.00 43.41
N THR A 214 9.81 -7.20 42.80
CA THR A 214 10.50 -7.53 41.54
C THR A 214 11.24 -8.85 41.64
N GLU A 215 11.97 -9.07 42.74
CA GLU A 215 12.76 -10.29 42.93
C GLU A 215 11.86 -11.54 42.94
N GLY A 216 10.74 -11.50 43.65
CA GLY A 216 9.79 -12.62 43.70
C GLY A 216 9.17 -12.93 42.34
N ILE A 217 8.77 -11.89 41.60
CA ILE A 217 8.19 -12.05 40.26
C ILE A 217 9.21 -12.68 39.31
N VAL A 218 10.45 -12.17 39.30
CA VAL A 218 11.50 -12.64 38.39
C VAL A 218 11.91 -14.07 38.71
N THR A 219 12.09 -14.42 39.99
CA THR A 219 12.43 -15.80 40.38
C THR A 219 11.31 -16.78 40.03
N ARG A 220 10.03 -16.36 40.10
CA ARG A 220 8.91 -17.18 39.61
C ARG A 220 9.03 -17.49 38.13
N LEU A 221 9.40 -16.49 37.34
CA LEU A 221 9.53 -16.64 35.89
C LEU A 221 10.73 -17.50 35.49
N GLU A 222 11.85 -17.37 36.20
CA GLU A 222 13.04 -18.23 36.02
C GLU A 222 12.75 -19.68 36.41
N THR A 223 12.05 -19.91 37.54
CA THR A 223 11.70 -21.27 38.01
C THR A 223 10.66 -21.97 37.12
N ALA A 224 9.74 -21.20 36.53
CA ALA A 224 8.77 -21.72 35.56
C ALA A 224 9.37 -22.00 34.17
N GLY A 225 10.66 -21.72 33.95
CA GLY A 225 11.31 -21.84 32.64
C GLY A 225 10.78 -20.85 31.60
N VAL A 226 10.10 -19.78 32.05
CA VAL A 226 9.51 -18.75 31.17
C VAL A 226 10.56 -17.74 30.74
N VAL A 227 11.57 -17.49 31.59
CA VAL A 227 12.68 -16.59 31.33
C VAL A 227 13.99 -17.37 31.42
N GLU A 228 14.75 -17.40 30.32
CA GLU A 228 16.01 -18.14 30.22
C GLU A 228 17.23 -17.28 30.59
N HIS A 229 17.17 -15.97 30.36
CA HIS A 229 18.29 -15.05 30.60
C HIS A 229 17.85 -13.78 31.33
N VAL A 230 18.47 -13.49 32.48
CA VAL A 230 18.18 -12.31 33.30
C VAL A 230 19.44 -11.48 33.55
N ILE A 231 19.41 -10.22 33.10
CA ILE A 231 20.43 -9.23 33.43
C ILE A 231 19.89 -8.37 34.57
N ARG A 232 20.44 -8.60 35.77
CA ARG A 232 20.08 -7.88 36.99
C ARG A 232 20.55 -6.42 36.93
N ALA A 233 19.84 -5.56 37.64
CA ALA A 233 20.13 -4.14 37.67
C ALA A 233 21.50 -3.84 38.33
N GLN A 234 22.23 -2.88 37.78
CA GLN A 234 23.53 -2.45 38.30
C GLN A 234 23.48 -0.98 38.73
N GLU A 235 23.95 -0.70 39.94
CA GLU A 235 23.84 0.64 40.55
C GLU A 235 25.14 1.47 40.47
N ASP A 236 26.31 0.83 40.39
CA ASP A 236 27.60 1.55 40.48
C ASP A 236 28.16 1.98 39.11
N LEU A 237 27.69 3.13 38.63
CA LEU A 237 28.21 3.78 37.42
C LEU A 237 29.60 4.39 37.62
N SER A 238 30.00 4.66 38.87
CA SER A 238 31.29 5.28 39.17
C SER A 238 32.46 4.34 38.94
N ALA A 239 32.19 3.03 38.96
CA ALA A 239 33.12 1.97 38.62
C ALA A 239 33.39 1.86 37.10
N LEU A 240 32.55 2.45 36.24
CA LEU A 240 32.72 2.36 34.79
C LEU A 240 33.74 3.37 34.25
N GLY A 241 34.73 2.87 33.52
CA GLY A 241 35.59 3.72 32.70
C GLY A 241 34.80 4.38 31.56
N PRO A 242 35.19 5.58 31.07
CA PRO A 242 34.47 6.29 30.00
C PRO A 242 34.26 5.48 28.72
N VAL A 243 35.21 4.60 28.38
CA VAL A 243 35.12 3.73 27.20
C VAL A 243 33.97 2.73 27.33
N VAL A 244 33.88 2.05 28.48
CA VAL A 244 32.83 1.06 28.76
C VAL A 244 31.47 1.75 28.81
N PHE A 245 31.40 2.93 29.44
CA PHE A 245 30.18 3.75 29.44
C PHE A 245 29.68 4.03 28.02
N PHE A 246 30.53 4.53 27.11
CA PHE A 246 30.11 4.82 25.74
C PHE A 246 29.76 3.56 24.95
N GLN A 247 30.44 2.43 25.20
CA GLN A 247 30.10 1.15 24.58
C GLN A 247 28.70 0.68 25.00
N LEU A 248 28.41 0.66 26.30
CA LEU A 248 27.08 0.31 26.83
C LEU A 248 26.02 1.31 26.37
N PHE A 249 26.34 2.60 26.34
CA PHE A 249 25.44 3.63 25.83
C PHE A 249 25.06 3.40 24.36
N PHE A 250 26.03 3.15 23.48
CA PHE A 250 25.73 2.89 22.06
C PHE A 250 25.02 1.54 21.85
N ARG A 251 25.38 0.50 22.61
CA ARG A 251 24.69 -0.80 22.58
C ARG A 251 23.23 -0.66 23.03
N SER A 252 22.99 0.05 24.14
CA SER A 252 21.64 0.39 24.61
C SER A 252 20.87 1.22 23.58
N MET A 253 21.49 2.26 22.99
CA MET A 253 20.87 3.02 21.90
C MET A 253 20.47 2.13 20.73
N SER A 254 21.36 1.24 20.28
CA SER A 254 21.10 0.37 19.13
C SER A 254 19.87 -0.54 19.35
N SER A 255 19.66 -0.97 20.60
CA SER A 255 18.57 -1.88 20.96
C SER A 255 17.27 -1.10 21.21
N ALA A 256 17.36 0.03 21.91
CA ALA A 256 16.24 0.93 22.14
C ALA A 256 15.68 1.58 20.86
N MET A 257 16.44 1.62 19.76
CA MET A 257 15.96 2.16 18.48
C MET A 257 14.70 1.46 17.98
N LEU A 258 14.55 0.17 18.28
CA LEU A 258 13.45 -0.67 17.85
C LEU A 258 12.06 -0.08 18.11
N GLY A 259 11.81 0.50 19.28
CA GLY A 259 10.47 1.02 19.60
C GLY A 259 10.04 2.24 18.78
N PHE A 260 10.88 2.71 17.85
CA PHE A 260 10.54 3.73 16.87
C PHE A 260 10.21 3.16 15.47
N SER A 261 10.20 1.83 15.29
CA SER A 261 10.02 1.18 13.99
C SER A 261 8.66 1.48 13.34
N GLY A 262 7.57 1.50 14.12
CA GLY A 262 6.21 1.78 13.63
C GLY A 262 6.01 3.20 13.06
N TYR A 263 7.03 4.05 13.10
CA TYR A 263 6.98 5.41 12.58
C TYR A 263 6.95 5.47 11.04
N GLU A 264 7.51 4.48 10.32
CA GLU A 264 7.44 4.41 8.85
C GLU A 264 6.04 4.03 8.35
N VAL A 265 5.21 3.42 9.20
CA VAL A 265 3.85 2.98 8.82
C VAL A 265 2.94 4.19 8.54
N ILE A 266 3.08 5.31 9.26
CA ILE A 266 2.18 6.48 9.11
C ILE A 266 2.20 7.04 7.69
N PRO A 267 3.37 7.36 7.09
CA PRO A 267 3.37 7.84 5.71
C PRO A 267 3.03 6.75 4.69
N ALA A 268 3.28 5.47 5.01
CA ALA A 268 2.91 4.34 4.15
C ALA A 268 1.38 4.21 4.05
N SER A 269 0.69 4.24 5.19
CA SER A 269 -0.77 4.20 5.32
C SER A 269 -1.44 5.55 4.98
N GLY A 270 -0.65 6.63 4.87
CA GLY A 270 -1.10 7.97 4.49
C GLY A 270 -1.87 8.06 3.17
N LYS A 271 -1.73 7.06 2.27
CA LYS A 271 -2.57 6.96 1.05
C LYS A 271 -4.06 6.85 1.37
N HIS A 272 -4.43 6.29 2.52
CA HIS A 272 -5.80 6.15 2.99
C HIS A 272 -6.25 7.26 3.93
N ALA A 273 -5.40 8.24 4.25
CA ALA A 273 -5.73 9.31 5.18
C ALA A 273 -6.87 10.21 4.67
N ALA A 274 -7.67 10.73 5.60
CA ALA A 274 -8.73 11.70 5.35
C ALA A 274 -8.15 13.05 4.87
N ARG A 275 -8.96 13.83 4.15
CA ARG A 275 -8.50 15.09 3.53
C ARG A 275 -8.65 16.30 4.48
N PRO A 276 -7.63 17.21 4.57
CA PRO A 276 -6.37 17.20 3.84
C PRO A 276 -5.33 16.23 4.43
N LYS A 277 -4.84 15.31 3.61
CA LYS A 277 -4.00 14.15 4.03
C LYS A 277 -2.75 14.55 4.79
N TRP A 278 -2.03 15.56 4.29
CA TRP A 278 -0.79 16.01 4.93
C TRP A 278 -1.03 16.46 6.38
N LYS A 279 -2.19 17.06 6.68
CA LYS A 279 -2.51 17.54 8.02
C LYS A 279 -2.78 16.38 8.96
N VAL A 280 -3.53 15.39 8.48
CA VAL A 280 -3.82 14.17 9.24
C VAL A 280 -2.52 13.44 9.57
N ILE A 281 -1.68 13.19 8.55
CA ILE A 281 -0.38 12.54 8.69
C ILE A 281 0.54 13.35 9.62
N ASN A 282 0.62 14.68 9.47
CA ASN A 282 1.48 15.51 10.30
C ASN A 282 1.08 15.55 11.77
N THR A 283 -0.22 15.57 12.05
CA THR A 283 -0.72 15.51 13.43
C THR A 283 -0.48 14.11 14.01
N ALA A 284 -0.77 13.05 13.25
CA ALA A 284 -0.51 11.67 13.67
C ALA A 284 0.98 11.44 13.98
N LEU A 285 1.89 11.87 13.10
CA LEU A 285 3.35 11.83 13.30
C LEU A 285 3.79 12.48 14.62
N THR A 286 3.21 13.63 14.99
CA THR A 286 3.56 14.31 16.25
C THR A 286 2.97 13.63 17.46
N LEU A 287 1.70 13.26 17.42
CA LEU A 287 1.05 12.60 18.54
C LEU A 287 1.70 11.24 18.80
N ALA A 288 2.00 10.46 17.76
CA ALA A 288 2.72 9.20 17.89
C ALA A 288 4.11 9.38 18.52
N ALA A 289 4.86 10.41 18.13
CA ALA A 289 6.17 10.68 18.73
C ALA A 289 6.06 11.08 20.21
N VAL A 290 5.13 11.98 20.56
CA VAL A 290 4.89 12.37 21.97
C VAL A 290 4.47 11.16 22.78
N PHE A 291 3.63 10.32 22.20
CA PHE A 291 3.12 9.12 22.82
C PHE A 291 4.23 8.10 23.09
N LEU A 292 4.99 7.68 22.07
CA LEU A 292 6.08 6.70 22.22
C LEU A 292 7.18 7.17 23.17
N ILE A 293 7.56 8.45 23.09
CA ILE A 293 8.53 9.04 24.00
C ILE A 293 7.96 9.04 25.43
N GLY A 294 6.70 9.45 25.60
CA GLY A 294 6.06 9.51 26.90
C GLY A 294 5.94 8.15 27.57
N THR A 295 5.50 7.12 26.83
CA THR A 295 5.36 5.77 27.35
C THR A 295 6.71 5.17 27.73
N GLY A 296 7.72 5.31 26.87
CA GLY A 296 9.05 4.77 27.15
C GLY A 296 9.76 5.47 28.32
N VAL A 297 9.60 6.79 28.49
CA VAL A 297 10.13 7.50 29.68
C VAL A 297 9.47 6.99 30.96
N ILE A 298 8.14 6.83 30.97
CA ILE A 298 7.42 6.37 32.16
C ILE A 298 7.83 4.93 32.52
N GLN A 299 7.94 4.05 31.54
CA GLN A 299 8.38 2.66 31.74
C GLN A 299 9.82 2.60 32.26
N LEU A 300 10.78 3.25 31.59
CA LEU A 300 12.17 3.24 32.05
C LEU A 300 12.33 3.86 33.45
N TYR A 301 11.54 4.89 33.76
CA TYR A 301 11.52 5.47 35.10
C TYR A 301 10.98 4.46 36.14
N ALA A 302 9.85 3.81 35.87
CA ALA A 302 9.29 2.80 36.77
C ALA A 302 10.24 1.61 36.95
N ALA A 303 10.84 1.13 35.87
CA ALA A 303 11.85 0.07 35.89
C ALA A 303 13.07 0.46 36.74
N GLN A 304 13.53 1.71 36.67
CA GLN A 304 14.60 2.20 37.53
C GLN A 304 14.17 2.26 39.00
N GLN A 305 12.98 2.81 39.30
CA GLN A 305 12.52 2.94 40.69
C GLN A 305 12.29 1.58 41.37
N TRP A 306 11.78 0.60 40.62
CA TRP A 306 11.48 -0.73 41.15
C TRP A 306 12.58 -1.77 40.88
N ASN A 307 13.75 -1.33 40.39
CA ASN A 307 14.91 -2.16 40.13
C ASN A 307 14.63 -3.36 39.19
N ILE A 308 13.78 -3.15 38.18
CA ILE A 308 13.33 -4.22 37.29
C ILE A 308 14.48 -4.65 36.36
N PRO A 309 14.88 -5.94 36.37
CA PRO A 309 15.94 -6.43 35.52
C PRO A 309 15.49 -6.54 34.05
N SER A 310 16.45 -6.72 33.15
CA SER A 310 16.14 -7.15 31.79
C SER A 310 15.96 -8.67 31.76
N THR A 311 14.85 -9.15 31.23
CA THR A 311 14.48 -10.57 31.20
C THR A 311 14.19 -11.00 29.77
N GLU A 312 14.82 -12.06 29.27
CA GLU A 312 14.50 -12.58 27.94
C GLU A 312 13.20 -13.40 28.00
N GLY A 313 12.19 -13.02 27.20
CA GLY A 313 10.90 -13.71 27.15
C GLY A 313 9.76 -13.06 27.93
N TYR A 314 10.03 -12.17 28.89
CA TYR A 314 9.00 -11.48 29.68
C TYR A 314 9.16 -9.95 29.64
N SER A 315 8.18 -9.22 29.11
CA SER A 315 8.34 -7.76 28.97
C SER A 315 8.42 -7.04 30.32
N THR A 316 9.32 -6.06 30.45
CA THR A 316 9.40 -5.17 31.63
C THR A 316 8.05 -4.56 32.00
N LEU A 317 7.22 -4.23 31.00
CA LEU A 317 5.88 -3.70 31.17
C LEU A 317 4.94 -4.64 31.94
N LEU A 318 5.05 -5.96 31.74
CA LEU A 318 4.22 -6.93 32.45
C LEU A 318 4.65 -7.05 33.92
N ILE A 319 5.95 -6.91 34.22
CA ILE A 319 6.44 -6.86 35.61
C ILE A 319 5.89 -5.62 36.31
N GLU A 320 5.92 -4.46 35.64
CA GLU A 320 5.31 -3.23 36.16
C GLU A 320 3.81 -3.39 36.45
N TYR A 321 3.08 -4.05 35.54
CA TYR A 321 1.66 -4.33 35.73
C TYR A 321 1.39 -5.30 36.87
N GLU A 322 2.25 -6.28 37.07
CA GLU A 322 2.11 -7.26 38.15
C GLU A 322 2.35 -6.64 39.53
N ILE A 323 3.35 -5.76 39.65
CA ILE A 323 3.58 -4.98 40.88
C ILE A 323 2.33 -4.15 41.22
N VAL A 324 1.78 -3.43 40.24
CA VAL A 324 0.56 -2.63 40.44
C VAL A 324 -0.66 -3.51 40.70
N ALA A 325 -0.77 -4.67 40.05
CA ALA A 325 -1.88 -5.59 40.25
C ALA A 325 -1.87 -6.19 41.66
N ALA A 326 -0.69 -6.51 42.22
CA ALA A 326 -0.55 -6.99 43.58
C ALA A 326 -0.83 -5.90 44.63
N GLN A 327 -0.28 -4.69 44.43
CA GLN A 327 -0.30 -3.62 45.44
C GLN A 327 -1.53 -2.73 45.40
N VAL A 328 -1.99 -2.33 44.20
CA VAL A 328 -3.06 -1.33 44.03
C VAL A 328 -4.42 -2.00 43.81
N LEU A 329 -4.46 -3.07 43.02
CA LEU A 329 -5.69 -3.76 42.63
C LEU A 329 -5.93 -5.07 43.40
N GLY A 330 -4.92 -5.50 44.16
CA GLY A 330 -4.91 -6.72 44.96
C GLY A 330 -5.05 -6.44 46.45
N GLY A 331 -4.59 -7.41 47.25
CA GLY A 331 -4.63 -7.33 48.71
C GLY A 331 -3.60 -6.37 49.33
N GLY A 332 -2.61 -5.90 48.56
CA GLY A 332 -1.43 -5.23 49.09
C GLY A 332 -0.46 -6.22 49.75
N ILE A 333 0.84 -5.95 49.66
CA ILE A 333 1.87 -6.81 50.25
C ILE A 333 2.84 -5.93 51.02
N ASP A 334 2.96 -6.17 52.32
CA ASP A 334 4.04 -5.61 53.12
C ASP A 334 5.19 -6.62 53.22
N PRO A 335 6.47 -6.19 53.21
CA PRO A 335 7.61 -7.09 53.36
C PRO A 335 7.50 -8.03 54.57
N ASP A 336 6.91 -7.55 55.67
CA ASP A 336 6.73 -8.29 56.91
C ASP A 336 5.75 -9.47 56.80
N GLN A 337 4.95 -9.53 55.72
CA GLN A 337 4.00 -10.61 55.45
C GLN A 337 4.65 -11.82 54.75
N VAL A 338 5.89 -11.66 54.27
CA VAL A 338 6.65 -12.73 53.62
C VAL A 338 7.27 -13.61 54.70
N VAL A 339 6.57 -14.68 55.07
CA VAL A 339 7.04 -15.63 56.08
C VAL A 339 7.54 -16.91 55.41
N VAL A 340 8.83 -17.19 55.56
CA VAL A 340 9.44 -18.45 55.13
C VAL A 340 8.94 -19.57 56.05
N THR A 341 8.42 -20.64 55.46
CA THR A 341 7.92 -21.83 56.16
C THR A 341 8.83 -23.02 55.88
N GLU A 342 8.77 -24.07 56.69
CA GLU A 342 9.54 -25.30 56.45
C GLU A 342 9.22 -25.93 55.08
N ASP A 343 7.97 -25.78 54.62
CA ASP A 343 7.55 -26.26 53.29
C ASP A 343 8.29 -25.52 52.16
N HIS A 344 8.48 -24.20 52.28
CA HIS A 344 9.24 -23.42 51.29
C HIS A 344 10.73 -23.81 51.26
N VAL A 345 11.31 -24.17 52.40
CA VAL A 345 12.71 -24.64 52.47
C VAL A 345 12.84 -26.01 51.81
N ALA A 346 11.90 -26.92 52.06
CA ALA A 346 11.90 -28.24 51.44
C ALA A 346 11.70 -28.17 49.91
N GLU A 347 10.85 -27.27 49.42
CA GLU A 347 10.67 -27.03 47.98
C GLU A 347 11.91 -26.39 47.34
N ALA A 348 12.53 -25.41 48.01
CA ALA A 348 13.79 -24.82 47.58
C ALA A 348 14.92 -25.87 47.48
N GLU A 349 15.04 -26.77 48.45
CA GLU A 349 15.99 -27.90 48.40
C GLU A 349 15.79 -28.78 47.17
N GLN A 350 14.53 -29.11 46.83
CA GLN A 350 14.23 -29.92 45.65
C GLN A 350 14.60 -29.22 44.35
N ILE A 351 14.26 -27.94 44.20
CA ILE A 351 14.60 -27.15 43.02
C ILE A 351 16.12 -27.01 42.87
N TYR A 352 16.81 -26.77 43.98
CA TYR A 352 18.27 -26.70 44.01
C TYR A 352 18.92 -28.01 43.57
N GLU A 353 18.47 -29.14 44.13
CA GLU A 353 19.00 -30.46 43.77
C GLU A 353 18.69 -30.83 42.31
N ALA A 354 17.52 -30.45 41.78
CA ALA A 354 17.17 -30.65 40.39
C ALA A 354 18.09 -29.85 39.44
N ARG A 355 18.33 -28.55 39.71
CA ARG A 355 19.27 -27.72 38.93
C ARG A 355 20.71 -28.26 38.98
N ALA A 356 21.18 -28.63 40.18
CA ALA A 356 22.50 -29.21 40.35
C ALA A 356 22.66 -30.54 39.58
N ALA A 357 21.60 -31.35 39.49
CA ALA A 357 21.60 -32.58 38.70
C ALA A 357 21.64 -32.29 37.19
N GLU A 358 20.91 -31.28 36.72
CA GLU A 358 20.86 -30.87 35.31
C GLU A 358 22.21 -30.28 34.85
N GLU A 359 22.84 -29.42 35.65
CA GLU A 359 24.19 -28.89 35.41
C GLU A 359 25.25 -30.00 35.39
N ALA A 360 25.12 -31.00 36.27
CA ALA A 360 26.01 -32.17 36.28
C ALA A 360 25.84 -33.06 35.03
N GLU A 361 24.65 -33.06 34.41
CA GLU A 361 24.36 -33.80 33.18
C GLU A 361 24.91 -33.08 31.92
N PHE A 362 24.98 -31.75 31.94
CA PHE A 362 25.56 -30.92 30.88
C PHE A 362 27.10 -30.77 30.96
N ALA A 363 27.71 -30.99 32.12
CA ALA A 363 29.17 -30.90 32.33
C ALA A 363 29.94 -32.12 31.78
N ILE A 364 29.95 -32.30 30.46
CA ILE A 364 30.61 -33.44 29.79
C ILE A 364 32.09 -33.16 29.44
N GLU A 365 32.55 -31.90 29.43
CA GLU A 365 33.94 -31.54 29.08
C GLU A 365 34.80 -30.95 30.23
N GLU A 366 34.22 -30.34 31.28
CA GLU A 366 34.99 -29.64 32.33
C GLU A 366 35.05 -30.38 33.69
N GLY A 367 34.34 -31.50 33.84
CA GLY A 367 34.22 -32.24 35.11
C GLY A 367 33.02 -31.77 35.94
N PRO A 368 32.57 -32.55 36.94
CA PRO A 368 31.43 -32.17 37.77
C PRO A 368 31.72 -30.84 38.48
N PRO A 369 30.74 -29.92 38.57
CA PRO A 369 30.93 -28.66 39.27
C PRO A 369 31.40 -28.92 40.71
N GLU A 370 32.39 -28.13 41.16
CA GLU A 370 32.92 -28.24 42.51
C GLU A 370 31.78 -27.94 43.50
N ALA A 371 31.45 -28.93 44.35
CA ALA A 371 30.32 -28.80 45.27
C ALA A 371 30.51 -27.57 46.16
N LEU A 372 29.54 -26.65 46.11
CA LEU A 372 29.56 -25.44 46.93
C LEU A 372 29.77 -25.80 48.41
N PRO A 373 30.56 -25.01 49.16
CA PRO A 373 30.68 -25.15 50.60
C PRO A 373 29.29 -25.25 51.25
N PRO A 374 29.11 -26.08 52.30
CA PRO A 374 27.81 -26.27 52.94
C PRO A 374 27.13 -24.96 53.37
N GLU A 375 27.92 -23.97 53.78
CA GLU A 375 27.44 -22.65 54.18
C GLU A 375 26.90 -21.82 53.00
N GLU A 376 27.52 -21.92 51.82
CA GLU A 376 27.06 -21.24 50.59
C GLU A 376 25.82 -21.93 50.02
N ARG A 377 25.78 -23.27 50.07
CA ARG A 377 24.60 -24.07 49.70
C ARG A 377 23.39 -23.73 50.58
N GLU A 378 23.57 -23.71 51.90
CA GLU A 378 22.49 -23.35 52.83
C GLU A 378 22.00 -21.92 52.58
N ALA A 379 22.90 -20.98 52.28
CA ALA A 379 22.54 -19.60 51.96
C ALA A 379 21.70 -19.50 50.66
N GLU A 380 22.07 -20.22 49.60
CA GLU A 380 21.33 -20.24 48.34
C GLU A 380 19.94 -20.87 48.49
N ILE A 381 19.84 -22.00 49.21
CA ILE A 381 18.55 -22.63 49.53
C ILE A 381 17.68 -21.64 50.32
N GLN A 382 18.26 -20.90 51.26
CA GLN A 382 17.49 -19.98 52.08
C GLN A 382 17.04 -18.73 51.32
N GLN A 383 17.86 -18.27 50.37
CA GLN A 383 17.46 -17.23 49.43
C GLN A 383 16.30 -17.71 48.54
N LEU A 384 16.40 -18.92 47.97
CA LEU A 384 15.36 -19.50 47.13
C LEU A 384 14.06 -19.73 47.92
N ALA A 385 14.14 -20.21 49.16
CA ALA A 385 12.99 -20.36 50.05
C ALA A 385 12.31 -19.02 50.36
N SER A 386 13.09 -17.95 50.51
CA SER A 386 12.55 -16.59 50.66
C SER A 386 11.82 -16.11 49.41
N SER A 387 12.36 -16.42 48.22
CA SER A 387 11.71 -16.11 46.95
C SER A 387 10.42 -16.91 46.78
N LEU A 388 10.39 -18.21 47.11
CA LEU A 388 9.18 -19.04 47.07
C LEU A 388 8.10 -18.52 48.05
N ALA A 389 8.50 -18.10 49.26
CA ALA A 389 7.59 -17.48 50.21
C ALA A 389 6.98 -16.18 49.67
N LEU A 390 7.78 -15.36 48.98
CA LEU A 390 7.33 -14.13 48.34
C LEU A 390 6.38 -14.44 47.17
N ILE A 391 6.69 -15.43 46.34
CA ILE A 391 5.83 -15.90 45.24
C ILE A 391 4.45 -16.30 45.76
N GLY A 392 4.40 -17.18 46.77
CA GLY A 392 3.15 -17.62 47.35
C GLY A 392 2.37 -16.47 48.03
N THR A 393 3.06 -15.41 48.46
CA THR A 393 2.41 -14.20 49.01
C THR A 393 1.83 -13.32 47.90
N ILE A 394 2.56 -13.16 46.78
CA ILE A 394 2.09 -12.45 45.58
C ILE A 394 0.84 -13.12 45.00
N GLU A 395 0.86 -14.44 44.84
CA GLU A 395 -0.28 -15.20 44.31
C GLU A 395 -1.51 -15.08 45.20
N ARG A 396 -1.34 -15.11 46.53
CA ARG A 396 -2.45 -14.90 47.48
C ARG A 396 -2.98 -13.47 47.46
N ALA A 397 -2.11 -12.47 47.27
CA ALA A 397 -2.53 -11.08 47.18
C ALA A 397 -3.28 -10.76 45.88
N ILE A 398 -2.96 -11.47 44.79
CA ILE A 398 -3.60 -11.31 43.49
C ILE A 398 -4.87 -12.17 43.37
N GLY A 399 -4.85 -13.39 43.89
CA GLY A 399 -5.90 -14.40 43.69
C GLY A 399 -7.29 -13.95 44.14
N GLY A 400 -8.27 -14.06 43.25
CA GLY A 400 -9.66 -13.68 43.50
C GLY A 400 -9.90 -12.18 43.63
N THR A 401 -8.90 -11.34 43.31
CA THR A 401 -9.01 -9.87 43.35
C THR A 401 -9.18 -9.27 41.96
N LEU A 402 -9.33 -7.94 41.89
CA LEU A 402 -9.30 -7.22 40.62
C LEU A 402 -7.91 -7.27 39.95
N GLY A 403 -6.85 -7.51 40.73
CA GLY A 403 -5.48 -7.69 40.23
C GLY A 403 -5.37 -8.85 39.24
N GLU A 404 -5.90 -10.03 39.59
CA GLU A 404 -5.88 -11.22 38.72
C GLU A 404 -6.59 -10.96 37.38
N GLY A 405 -7.81 -10.41 37.46
CA GLY A 405 -8.58 -10.05 36.27
C GLY A 405 -7.88 -8.99 35.41
N SER A 406 -7.20 -8.03 36.04
CA SER A 406 -6.46 -6.98 35.32
C SER A 406 -5.24 -7.54 34.58
N LEU A 407 -4.49 -8.48 35.19
CA LEU A 407 -3.33 -9.12 34.57
C LEU A 407 -3.76 -10.03 33.42
N PHE A 408 -4.83 -10.80 33.60
CA PHE A 408 -5.39 -11.61 32.53
C PHE A 408 -5.81 -10.74 31.34
N VAL A 409 -6.53 -9.63 31.60
CA VAL A 409 -6.93 -8.68 30.55
C VAL A 409 -5.70 -8.04 29.90
N ALA A 410 -4.68 -7.64 30.67
CA ALA A 410 -3.46 -7.05 30.15
C ALA A 410 -2.71 -8.02 29.23
N GLY A 411 -2.54 -9.29 29.64
CA GLY A 411 -1.90 -10.33 28.85
C GLY A 411 -2.66 -10.65 27.57
N VAL A 412 -3.99 -10.80 27.63
CA VAL A 412 -4.83 -11.04 26.43
C VAL A 412 -4.78 -9.85 25.48
N LEU A 413 -4.87 -8.62 26.00
CA LEU A 413 -4.77 -7.41 25.18
C LEU A 413 -3.39 -7.26 24.53
N LEU A 414 -2.32 -7.62 25.26
CA LEU A 414 -0.96 -7.62 24.74
C LEU A 414 -0.78 -8.69 23.64
N ALA A 415 -1.21 -9.93 23.86
CA ALA A 415 -1.18 -10.96 22.83
C ALA A 415 -2.01 -10.53 21.59
N THR A 416 -3.19 -9.96 21.81
CA THR A 416 -4.05 -9.47 20.73
C THR A 416 -3.37 -8.35 19.94
N ILE A 417 -2.73 -7.38 20.59
CA ILE A 417 -2.09 -6.26 19.89
C ILE A 417 -0.88 -6.73 19.08
N LEU A 418 -0.11 -7.68 19.59
CA LEU A 418 0.99 -8.34 18.87
C LEU A 418 0.46 -9.03 17.60
N LEU A 419 -0.67 -9.75 17.68
CA LEU A 419 -1.32 -10.33 16.51
C LEU A 419 -1.81 -9.27 15.52
N LEU A 420 -2.33 -8.14 16.00
CA LEU A 420 -2.77 -7.04 15.14
C LEU A 420 -1.60 -6.31 14.47
N ALA A 421 -0.43 -6.22 15.10
CA ALA A 421 0.80 -5.65 14.52
C ALA A 421 1.23 -6.41 13.24
N GLN A 422 1.05 -7.74 13.21
CA GLN A 422 1.27 -8.55 12.00
C GLN A 422 0.43 -8.05 10.83
N GLY A 423 -0.79 -7.56 11.10
CA GLY A 423 -1.66 -6.95 10.10
C GLY A 423 -1.01 -5.77 9.39
N GLY A 424 -0.25 -4.94 10.12
CA GLY A 424 0.56 -3.86 9.57
C GLY A 424 1.64 -4.38 8.61
N GLY A 425 2.39 -5.40 9.01
CA GLY A 425 3.39 -6.06 8.16
C GLY A 425 2.80 -6.65 6.89
N TYR A 426 1.68 -7.37 6.98
CA TYR A 426 1.00 -7.95 5.83
C TYR A 426 0.46 -6.91 4.84
N VAL A 427 -0.31 -5.94 5.35
CA VAL A 427 -0.97 -4.92 4.51
C VAL A 427 0.05 -3.93 3.96
N GLY A 428 1.00 -3.49 4.78
CA GLY A 428 2.10 -2.61 4.39
C GLY A 428 3.00 -3.28 3.35
N GLY A 429 3.46 -4.50 3.61
CA GLY A 429 4.32 -5.26 2.70
C GLY A 429 3.64 -5.53 1.36
N ALA A 430 2.36 -5.91 1.37
CA ALA A 430 1.60 -6.13 0.15
C ALA A 430 1.42 -4.82 -0.66
N ALA A 431 1.20 -3.69 0.02
CA ALA A 431 1.11 -2.39 -0.63
C ALA A 431 2.42 -1.98 -1.32
N VAL A 432 3.58 -2.24 -0.69
CA VAL A 432 4.89 -1.97 -1.29
C VAL A 432 5.17 -2.91 -2.46
N ALA A 433 4.83 -4.20 -2.33
CA ALA A 433 4.92 -5.15 -3.44
C ALA A 433 4.05 -4.74 -4.63
N ALA A 434 2.82 -4.26 -4.37
CA ALA A 434 1.92 -3.74 -5.40
C ALA A 434 2.49 -2.48 -6.07
N ASN A 435 3.08 -1.56 -5.31
CA ASN A 435 3.75 -0.37 -5.86
C ASN A 435 4.97 -0.74 -6.72
N ALA A 436 5.81 -1.67 -6.26
CA ALA A 436 6.94 -2.20 -7.04
C ALA A 436 6.46 -2.93 -8.31
N ALA A 437 5.34 -3.65 -8.25
CA ALA A 437 4.70 -4.24 -9.41
C ALA A 437 4.15 -3.18 -10.38
N ARG A 438 3.59 -2.06 -9.90
CA ARG A 438 3.17 -0.93 -10.75
C ARG A 438 4.34 -0.26 -11.45
N LEU A 439 5.51 -0.20 -10.80
CA LEU A 439 6.76 0.29 -11.38
C LEU A 439 7.42 -0.70 -12.35
N GLY A 440 6.84 -1.90 -12.52
CA GLY A 440 7.38 -2.93 -13.40
C GLY A 440 8.57 -3.71 -12.80
N ARG A 441 8.83 -3.56 -11.50
CA ARG A 441 9.94 -4.23 -10.80
C ARG A 441 9.59 -5.64 -10.34
N LEU A 442 8.30 -5.91 -10.18
CA LEU A 442 7.77 -7.20 -9.73
C LEU A 442 6.65 -7.71 -10.66
N PRO A 443 6.29 -9.00 -10.56
CA PRO A 443 5.18 -9.60 -11.30
C PRO A 443 3.82 -8.91 -11.12
N ARG A 444 2.98 -8.97 -12.17
CA ARG A 444 1.65 -8.33 -12.19
C ARG A 444 0.70 -8.89 -11.13
N PHE A 445 0.79 -10.17 -10.78
CA PHE A 445 -0.12 -10.79 -9.81
C PHE A 445 0.01 -10.17 -8.40
N LEU A 446 1.15 -9.54 -8.07
CA LEU A 446 1.36 -8.79 -6.83
C LEU A 446 0.62 -7.45 -6.80
N LEU A 447 -0.05 -7.03 -7.89
CA LEU A 447 -1.02 -5.93 -7.83
C LEU A 447 -2.27 -6.30 -7.02
N ASN A 448 -2.53 -7.58 -6.81
CA ASN A 448 -3.59 -8.05 -5.93
C ASN A 448 -3.04 -8.21 -4.52
N ASP A 449 -3.47 -7.32 -3.61
CA ASP A 449 -3.01 -7.29 -2.22
C ASP A 449 -3.16 -8.66 -1.53
N ARG A 450 -4.20 -9.44 -1.84
CA ARG A 450 -4.41 -10.78 -1.24
C ARG A 450 -3.29 -11.76 -1.60
N LEU A 451 -2.85 -11.75 -2.86
CA LEU A 451 -1.72 -12.58 -3.28
C LEU A 451 -0.41 -12.07 -2.69
N GLY A 452 -0.25 -10.75 -2.57
CA GLY A 452 0.88 -10.15 -1.86
C GLY A 452 1.01 -10.65 -0.42
N ILE A 453 -0.10 -10.67 0.32
CA ILE A 453 -0.16 -11.16 1.72
C ILE A 453 0.25 -12.64 1.79
N VAL A 454 -0.28 -13.50 0.91
CA VAL A 454 0.08 -14.93 0.89
C VAL A 454 1.57 -15.13 0.61
N VAL A 455 2.15 -14.35 -0.31
CA VAL A 455 3.59 -14.43 -0.61
C VAL A 455 4.42 -14.05 0.60
N ILE A 456 4.08 -12.94 1.28
CA ILE A 456 4.80 -12.49 2.48
C ILE A 456 4.70 -13.53 3.60
N TRP A 457 3.50 -14.08 3.83
CA TRP A 457 3.30 -15.16 4.80
C TRP A 457 4.18 -16.38 4.46
N ALA A 458 4.27 -16.79 3.20
CA ALA A 458 5.10 -17.94 2.82
C ALA A 458 6.58 -17.73 3.15
N PHE A 459 7.10 -16.50 3.00
CA PHE A 459 8.45 -16.17 3.44
C PHE A 459 8.58 -16.15 4.97
N ALA A 460 7.61 -15.57 5.68
CA ALA A 460 7.63 -15.54 7.14
C ALA A 460 7.56 -16.97 7.73
N ALA A 461 6.63 -17.81 7.26
CA ALA A 461 6.48 -19.20 7.70
C ALA A 461 7.74 -20.04 7.46
N LEU A 462 8.47 -19.80 6.36
CA LEU A 462 9.75 -20.45 6.11
C LEU A 462 10.83 -20.04 7.12
N LEU A 463 10.79 -18.80 7.60
CA LEU A 463 11.82 -18.21 8.45
C LEU A 463 11.53 -18.35 9.95
N VAL A 464 10.27 -18.46 10.38
CA VAL A 464 9.89 -18.62 11.80
C VAL A 464 10.63 -19.81 12.47
N PRO A 465 10.74 -21.01 11.88
CA PRO A 465 11.48 -22.13 12.48
C PRO A 465 12.99 -21.89 12.60
N ILE A 466 13.53 -21.00 11.76
CA ILE A 466 14.96 -20.69 11.66
C ILE A 466 15.33 -19.60 12.66
N ILE A 467 14.50 -18.56 12.78
CA ILE A 467 14.75 -17.42 13.66
C ILE A 467 13.90 -17.59 14.93
N ARG A 468 14.49 -18.28 15.92
CA ARG A 468 13.80 -18.71 17.14
C ARG A 468 13.78 -17.67 18.26
N GLU A 469 14.66 -16.67 18.18
CA GLU A 469 14.90 -15.69 19.24
C GLU A 469 14.58 -14.28 18.77
N VAL A 470 13.85 -13.52 19.59
CA VAL A 470 13.47 -12.13 19.31
C VAL A 470 14.70 -11.22 19.22
N VAL A 471 15.74 -11.48 20.04
CA VAL A 471 16.98 -10.69 20.08
C VAL A 471 17.77 -10.77 18.77
N VAL A 472 17.72 -11.90 18.09
CA VAL A 472 18.34 -12.05 16.76
C VAL A 472 17.56 -11.22 15.75
N VAL A 473 16.22 -11.33 15.73
CA VAL A 473 15.36 -10.60 14.78
C VAL A 473 15.43 -9.08 14.98
N GLU A 474 15.61 -8.62 16.23
CA GLU A 474 15.78 -7.20 16.59
C GLU A 474 16.83 -6.53 15.70
N ALA A 475 18.01 -7.14 15.61
CA ALA A 475 19.13 -6.56 14.90
C ALA A 475 18.79 -6.40 13.41
N PHE A 476 18.10 -7.39 12.83
CA PHE A 476 17.65 -7.38 11.44
C PHE A 476 16.60 -6.30 11.17
N TYR A 477 15.64 -6.19 12.08
CA TYR A 477 14.52 -5.28 11.95
C TYR A 477 14.97 -3.81 12.10
N ALA A 478 15.93 -3.52 13.00
CA ALA A 478 16.45 -2.18 13.21
C ALA A 478 17.07 -1.53 11.95
N PHE A 479 17.80 -2.31 11.15
CA PHE A 479 18.36 -1.79 9.89
C PHE A 479 17.30 -1.46 8.84
N GLY A 480 16.16 -2.17 8.83
CA GLY A 480 15.06 -1.93 7.89
C GLY A 480 14.52 -0.50 8.00
N PHE A 481 13.95 -0.16 9.14
CA PHE A 481 13.33 1.15 9.35
C PHE A 481 14.35 2.30 9.46
N VAL A 482 15.55 2.09 10.03
CA VAL A 482 16.57 3.17 10.08
C VAL A 482 17.04 3.51 8.66
N SER A 483 17.14 2.52 7.77
CA SER A 483 17.41 2.79 6.36
C SER A 483 16.30 3.62 5.72
N ALA A 484 15.03 3.37 6.04
CA ALA A 484 13.93 4.22 5.59
C ALA A 484 13.99 5.65 6.15
N PHE A 485 14.44 5.83 7.39
CA PHE A 485 14.70 7.17 7.96
C PHE A 485 15.79 7.91 7.19
N ILE A 486 16.89 7.22 6.86
CA ILE A 486 17.98 7.74 6.04
C ILE A 486 17.46 8.15 4.66
N ILE A 487 16.76 7.24 3.96
CA ILE A 487 16.24 7.47 2.60
C ILE A 487 15.28 8.64 2.57
N THR A 488 14.29 8.67 3.48
CA THR A 488 13.28 9.72 3.54
C THR A 488 13.90 11.08 3.84
N SER A 489 14.76 11.15 4.85
CA SER A 489 15.37 12.42 5.26
C SER A 489 16.31 12.97 4.19
N THR A 490 17.09 12.11 3.54
CA THR A 490 17.99 12.48 2.43
C THR A 490 17.20 12.98 1.23
N THR A 491 16.08 12.32 0.92
CA THR A 491 15.20 12.69 -0.19
C THR A 491 14.56 14.06 0.02
N VAL A 492 14.13 14.35 1.25
CA VAL A 492 13.55 15.67 1.60
C VAL A 492 14.62 16.76 1.56
N PHE A 493 15.84 16.48 2.04
CA PHE A 493 16.95 17.44 1.97
C PHE A 493 17.34 17.79 0.53
N LEU A 494 17.41 16.76 -0.33
CA LEU A 494 17.81 16.87 -1.73
C LEU A 494 16.62 16.99 -2.70
N VAL A 495 15.45 17.38 -2.19
CA VAL A 495 14.21 17.50 -2.98
C VAL A 495 14.43 18.32 -4.27
N LYS A 496 13.89 17.82 -5.38
CA LYS A 496 13.96 18.49 -6.69
C LYS A 496 13.07 19.73 -6.76
N ASP A 497 13.49 20.71 -7.55
CA ASP A 497 12.76 21.98 -7.71
C ASP A 497 11.35 21.81 -8.31
N ALA A 498 11.16 20.84 -9.20
CA ALA A 498 9.84 20.55 -9.77
C ALA A 498 8.81 20.16 -8.71
N ALA A 499 9.20 19.34 -7.72
CA ALA A 499 8.31 18.91 -6.64
C ALA A 499 7.93 20.07 -5.71
N LEU A 500 8.81 21.07 -5.54
CA LEU A 500 8.50 22.30 -4.82
C LEU A 500 7.50 23.15 -5.59
N ARG A 501 7.72 23.33 -6.89
CA ARG A 501 6.82 24.11 -7.77
C ARG A 501 5.43 23.50 -7.88
N ASP A 502 5.31 22.18 -7.94
CA ASP A 502 4.02 21.46 -7.90
C ASP A 502 3.19 21.82 -6.65
N ARG A 503 3.85 22.22 -5.57
CA ARG A 503 3.23 22.66 -4.32
C ARG A 503 3.12 24.18 -4.17
N GLY A 504 3.46 24.92 -5.21
CA GLY A 504 3.46 26.39 -5.18
C GLY A 504 4.60 26.99 -4.36
N ILE A 505 5.63 26.20 -4.03
CA ILE A 505 6.81 26.67 -3.28
C ILE A 505 7.88 27.07 -4.30
N GLU A 506 8.30 28.34 -4.27
CA GLU A 506 9.37 28.82 -5.14
C GLU A 506 10.73 28.22 -4.70
N PRO A 507 11.50 27.58 -5.61
CA PRO A 507 12.82 27.08 -5.28
C PRO A 507 13.75 28.19 -4.76
N GLY A 508 14.43 27.93 -3.65
CA GLY A 508 15.35 28.89 -3.03
C GLY A 508 14.70 29.91 -2.07
N SER A 509 13.37 29.95 -2.01
CA SER A 509 12.60 30.75 -1.03
C SER A 509 12.88 30.35 0.42
N GLU A 510 12.50 31.21 1.37
CA GLU A 510 12.59 30.88 2.81
C GLU A 510 11.82 29.60 3.17
N GLU A 511 10.66 29.38 2.54
CA GLU A 511 9.84 28.18 2.72
C GLU A 511 10.57 26.92 2.23
N ALA A 512 11.16 26.97 1.03
CA ALA A 512 11.97 25.87 0.50
C ALA A 512 13.19 25.57 1.39
N ARG A 513 13.85 26.60 1.93
CA ARG A 513 14.98 26.44 2.85
C ARG A 513 14.56 25.82 4.18
N SER A 514 13.41 26.24 4.73
CA SER A 514 12.83 25.67 5.95
C SER A 514 12.49 24.19 5.79
N LEU A 515 11.92 23.82 4.63
CA LEU A 515 11.63 22.44 4.28
C LEU A 515 12.91 21.59 4.15
N LYS A 516 13.91 22.08 3.41
CA LYS A 516 15.21 21.40 3.28
C LYS A 516 15.92 21.29 4.63
N PHE A 517 15.82 22.29 5.50
CA PHE A 517 16.38 22.26 6.84
C PHE A 517 15.72 21.19 7.73
N ALA A 518 14.42 20.94 7.56
CA ALA A 518 13.77 19.80 8.20
C ALA A 518 14.37 18.46 7.73
N GLY A 519 14.60 18.31 6.41
CA GLY A 519 15.29 17.16 5.84
C GLY A 519 16.73 16.99 6.37
N LEU A 520 17.50 18.09 6.48
CA LEU A 520 18.86 18.08 7.01
C LEU A 520 18.93 17.56 8.46
N ARG A 521 18.02 18.02 9.32
CA ARG A 521 17.96 17.55 10.71
C ARG A 521 17.63 16.08 10.79
N GLY A 522 16.66 15.61 9.99
CA GLY A 522 16.36 14.18 9.87
C GLY A 522 17.55 13.38 9.35
N MET A 523 18.31 13.94 8.40
CA MET A 523 19.48 13.29 7.82
C MET A 523 20.57 13.12 8.89
N ILE A 524 20.89 14.17 9.64
CA ILE A 524 21.88 14.07 10.73
C ILE A 524 21.46 13.02 11.77
N ALA A 525 20.20 13.05 12.21
CA ALA A 525 19.67 12.10 13.18
C ALA A 525 19.71 10.64 12.68
N SER A 526 19.18 10.39 11.47
CA SER A 526 19.11 9.04 10.89
C SER A 526 20.48 8.46 10.54
N TYR A 527 21.43 9.27 10.07
CA TYR A 527 22.80 8.81 9.84
C TYR A 527 23.53 8.51 11.15
N ALA A 528 23.32 9.31 12.21
CA ALA A 528 23.88 8.99 13.53
C ALA A 528 23.34 7.66 14.05
N MET A 529 22.03 7.43 13.94
CA MET A 529 21.40 6.13 14.27
C MET A 529 21.98 4.99 13.43
N GLY A 530 22.13 5.19 12.12
CA GLY A 530 22.73 4.20 11.22
C GLY A 530 24.18 3.84 11.57
N ILE A 531 25.00 4.82 11.95
CA ILE A 531 26.38 4.57 12.40
C ILE A 531 26.39 3.73 13.67
N VAL A 532 25.53 4.04 14.64
CA VAL A 532 25.39 3.24 15.87
C VAL A 532 25.00 1.81 15.53
N LEU A 533 24.00 1.59 14.66
CA LEU A 533 23.62 0.22 14.24
C LEU A 533 24.77 -0.53 13.56
N ILE A 534 25.47 0.12 12.62
CA ILE A 534 26.60 -0.50 11.91
C ILE A 534 27.70 -0.92 12.90
N THR A 535 27.98 -0.10 13.92
CA THR A 535 29.04 -0.40 14.88
C THR A 535 28.65 -1.44 15.92
N GLN A 536 27.37 -1.46 16.35
CA GLN A 536 26.92 -2.31 17.46
C GLN A 536 26.27 -3.64 17.01
N LYS A 537 25.77 -3.71 15.78
CA LYS A 537 25.02 -4.87 15.25
C LYS A 537 25.62 -5.33 13.91
N THR A 538 26.95 -5.37 13.83
CA THR A 538 27.71 -5.73 12.60
C THR A 538 27.33 -7.11 12.07
N ASP A 539 27.02 -8.07 12.95
CA ASP A 539 26.74 -9.46 12.57
C ASP A 539 25.45 -9.57 11.72
N ALA A 540 24.44 -8.75 12.04
CA ALA A 540 23.21 -8.68 11.26
C ALA A 540 23.39 -7.97 9.91
N LEU A 541 24.34 -7.03 9.82
CA LEU A 541 24.56 -6.20 8.62
C LEU A 541 24.86 -7.06 7.39
N PHE A 542 25.67 -8.11 7.53
CA PHE A 542 26.03 -8.97 6.39
C PHE A 542 24.80 -9.67 5.82
N ALA A 543 23.99 -10.30 6.65
CA ALA A 543 22.81 -11.03 6.20
C ALA A 543 21.74 -10.09 5.60
N ILE A 544 21.55 -8.88 6.15
CA ILE A 544 20.64 -7.88 5.58
C ILE A 544 21.15 -7.36 4.25
N ALA A 545 22.45 -7.06 4.16
CA ALA A 545 23.05 -6.59 2.93
C ALA A 545 22.92 -7.65 1.83
N VAL A 546 23.14 -8.93 2.15
CA VAL A 546 22.95 -10.05 1.21
C VAL A 546 21.48 -10.17 0.80
N ALA A 547 20.55 -10.25 1.75
CA ALA A 547 19.11 -10.38 1.46
C ALA A 547 18.58 -9.19 0.64
N GLY A 548 18.88 -7.97 1.05
CA GLY A 548 18.49 -6.74 0.36
C GLY A 548 19.10 -6.66 -1.04
N THR A 549 20.36 -7.09 -1.21
CA THR A 549 21.02 -7.17 -2.52
C THR A 549 20.36 -8.20 -3.43
N LEU A 550 20.07 -9.41 -2.94
CA LEU A 550 19.42 -10.46 -3.71
C LEU A 550 18.02 -10.04 -4.18
N ILE A 551 17.21 -9.45 -3.30
CA ILE A 551 15.88 -8.94 -3.66
C ILE A 551 16.01 -7.81 -4.69
N THR A 552 16.98 -6.91 -4.52
CA THR A 552 17.21 -5.81 -5.46
C THR A 552 17.68 -6.32 -6.83
N ILE A 553 18.57 -7.32 -6.87
CA ILE A 553 19.01 -7.99 -8.10
C ILE A 553 17.82 -8.66 -8.77
N TYR A 554 16.96 -9.35 -8.02
CA TYR A 554 15.75 -9.97 -8.56
C TYR A 554 14.80 -8.93 -9.16
N GLN A 555 14.57 -7.80 -8.49
CA GLN A 555 13.78 -6.69 -9.03
C GLN A 555 14.39 -6.14 -10.32
N ILE A 556 15.71 -5.95 -10.38
CA ILE A 556 16.41 -5.46 -11.58
C ILE A 556 16.30 -6.46 -12.72
N TRP A 557 16.51 -7.75 -12.43
CA TRP A 557 16.39 -8.84 -13.39
C TRP A 557 14.99 -8.89 -13.99
N TYR A 558 13.94 -8.85 -13.16
CA TYR A 558 12.55 -8.84 -13.64
C TYR A 558 12.23 -7.55 -14.43
N ALA A 559 12.64 -6.38 -13.92
CA ALA A 559 12.41 -5.10 -14.58
C ALA A 559 13.00 -5.04 -15.99
N ARG A 560 14.12 -5.73 -16.23
CA ARG A 560 14.84 -5.79 -17.51
C ARG A 560 14.36 -6.89 -18.46
N GLY A 561 13.39 -7.72 -18.08
CA GLY A 561 12.87 -8.81 -18.93
C GLY A 561 13.48 -10.18 -18.64
N GLY A 562 14.11 -10.35 -17.48
CA GLY A 562 14.74 -11.59 -17.04
C GLY A 562 15.89 -12.02 -17.95
N PHE A 563 15.89 -13.28 -18.37
CA PHE A 563 16.89 -13.85 -19.28
C PHE A 563 16.82 -13.29 -20.71
N ARG A 564 15.73 -12.61 -21.08
CA ARG A 564 15.54 -11.98 -22.40
C ARG A 564 15.90 -10.49 -22.37
N ALA A 565 17.01 -10.15 -21.71
CA ALA A 565 17.41 -8.76 -21.47
C ALA A 565 17.57 -7.98 -22.79
N VAL A 566 16.91 -6.82 -22.88
CA VAL A 566 17.03 -5.89 -24.01
C VAL A 566 17.76 -4.61 -23.58
N PRO A 567 18.70 -4.09 -24.39
CA PRO A 567 19.43 -2.87 -24.08
C PRO A 567 18.53 -1.62 -23.94
N GLU A 568 19.03 -0.70 -23.11
CA GLU A 568 18.40 0.41 -22.38
C GLU A 568 17.56 1.44 -23.18
N LYS A 569 17.56 1.37 -24.51
CA LYS A 569 16.70 2.21 -25.36
C LYS A 569 15.41 1.46 -25.66
N VAL A 570 14.54 1.36 -24.65
CA VAL A 570 13.15 0.93 -24.85
C VAL A 570 12.51 1.93 -25.81
N LYS A 571 12.39 1.57 -27.10
CA LYS A 571 11.57 2.30 -28.08
C LYS A 571 10.17 2.46 -27.49
N ASP A 572 9.55 3.61 -27.74
CA ASP A 572 8.15 3.82 -27.40
C ASP A 572 7.32 2.66 -27.94
N PHE A 573 6.43 2.15 -27.08
CA PHE A 573 5.60 1.00 -27.39
C PHE A 573 4.71 1.32 -28.59
N ALA A 574 5.08 0.81 -29.76
CA ALA A 574 4.18 0.75 -30.91
C ALA A 574 3.29 -0.48 -30.71
N TYR A 575 2.02 -0.25 -30.42
CA TYR A 575 1.03 -1.31 -30.41
C TYR A 575 0.30 -1.36 -31.74
N GLU A 576 0.01 -2.58 -32.18
CA GLU A 576 -0.92 -2.82 -33.27
C GLU A 576 -2.33 -2.99 -32.67
N PRO A 577 -3.36 -2.30 -33.22
CA PRO A 577 -4.74 -2.49 -32.80
C PRO A 577 -5.15 -3.96 -32.85
N GLY A 578 -5.66 -4.49 -31.74
CA GLY A 578 -6.07 -5.90 -31.62
C GLY A 578 -4.94 -6.94 -31.58
N GLY A 579 -3.67 -6.53 -31.60
CA GLY A 579 -2.53 -7.45 -31.52
C GLY A 579 -2.29 -8.00 -30.11
N PRO A 580 -1.61 -9.15 -29.96
CA PRO A 580 -1.28 -9.71 -28.66
C PRO A 580 -0.36 -8.77 -27.87
N MET A 581 -0.73 -8.48 -26.61
CA MET A 581 0.13 -7.71 -25.71
C MET A 581 1.27 -8.59 -25.21
N HIS A 582 2.47 -8.41 -25.76
CA HIS A 582 3.68 -9.05 -25.26
C HIS A 582 4.66 -8.00 -24.78
N TYR A 583 5.03 -8.10 -23.51
CA TYR A 583 6.00 -7.20 -22.88
C TYR A 583 7.34 -7.89 -22.82
N ILE A 584 8.37 -7.21 -23.33
CA ILE A 584 9.74 -7.71 -23.29
C ILE A 584 10.34 -7.47 -21.90
N SER A 585 9.94 -6.38 -21.24
CA SER A 585 10.44 -6.01 -19.92
C SER A 585 9.33 -5.54 -18.99
N GLY A 586 9.57 -5.64 -17.68
CA GLY A 586 8.64 -5.12 -16.68
C GLY A 586 8.44 -3.60 -16.78
N ILE A 587 9.49 -2.85 -17.15
CA ILE A 587 9.40 -1.41 -17.38
C ILE A 587 8.48 -1.07 -18.57
N GLN A 588 8.57 -1.84 -19.66
CA GLN A 588 7.69 -1.66 -20.82
C GLN A 588 6.24 -1.92 -20.43
N ARG A 589 5.98 -2.98 -19.64
CA ARG A 589 4.66 -3.26 -19.07
C ARG A 589 4.15 -2.08 -18.26
N ALA A 590 4.95 -1.54 -17.33
CA ALA A 590 4.53 -0.42 -16.49
C ALA A 590 4.13 0.83 -17.29
N LYS A 591 4.91 1.18 -18.32
CA LYS A 591 4.62 2.30 -19.22
C LYS A 591 3.30 2.10 -19.98
N ASP A 592 3.09 0.91 -20.52
CA ASP A 592 1.85 0.59 -21.24
C ASP A 592 0.65 0.55 -20.28
N GLU A 593 0.76 -0.06 -19.10
CA GLU A 593 -0.32 -0.08 -18.11
C GLU A 593 -0.72 1.35 -17.65
N ALA A 594 0.23 2.28 -17.49
CA ALA A 594 -0.06 3.69 -17.21
C ALA A 594 -0.84 4.36 -18.36
N ARG A 595 -0.45 4.11 -19.61
CA ARG A 595 -1.19 4.55 -20.81
C ARG A 595 -2.61 3.95 -20.84
N GLN A 596 -2.74 2.67 -20.53
CA GLN A 596 -4.04 1.99 -20.54
C GLN A 596 -4.99 2.56 -19.49
N ARG A 597 -4.51 2.77 -18.25
CA ARG A 597 -5.26 3.44 -17.18
C ARG A 597 -5.68 4.85 -17.58
N ALA A 598 -4.78 5.64 -18.17
CA ALA A 598 -5.07 7.00 -18.61
C ALA A 598 -6.13 7.03 -19.70
N THR A 599 -6.05 6.12 -20.67
CA THR A 599 -7.04 6.02 -21.76
C THR A 599 -8.41 5.63 -21.21
N ALA A 600 -8.47 4.62 -20.34
CA ALA A 600 -9.74 4.20 -19.71
C ALA A 600 -10.35 5.32 -18.85
N SER A 601 -9.55 6.01 -18.05
CA SER A 601 -9.98 7.15 -17.23
C SER A 601 -10.52 8.30 -18.08
N LEU A 602 -9.80 8.66 -19.15
CA LEU A 602 -10.25 9.69 -20.09
C LEU A 602 -11.60 9.33 -20.72
N ILE A 603 -11.77 8.08 -21.18
CA ILE A 603 -13.03 7.63 -21.79
C ILE A 603 -14.17 7.67 -20.77
N ASN A 604 -13.97 7.20 -19.54
CA ASN A 604 -15.01 7.30 -18.51
C ASN A 604 -15.40 8.75 -18.23
N HIS A 605 -14.42 9.66 -18.13
CA HIS A 605 -14.70 11.09 -18.00
C HIS A 605 -15.47 11.68 -19.21
N LEU A 606 -15.18 11.22 -20.43
CA LEU A 606 -15.90 11.63 -21.64
C LEU A 606 -17.34 11.08 -21.69
N LEU A 607 -17.57 9.88 -21.15
CA LEU A 607 -18.90 9.30 -20.98
C LEU A 607 -19.69 10.07 -19.92
N ASP A 608 -19.10 10.31 -18.75
CA ASP A 608 -19.73 11.02 -17.63
C ASP A 608 -20.08 12.48 -17.96
N SER A 609 -19.20 13.16 -18.70
CA SER A 609 -19.45 14.53 -19.19
C SER A 609 -20.49 14.59 -20.31
N GLY A 610 -20.89 13.46 -20.89
CA GLY A 610 -21.79 13.39 -22.03
C GLY A 610 -21.18 13.85 -23.35
N ALA A 611 -19.84 13.94 -23.45
CA ALA A 611 -19.17 14.32 -24.70
C ALA A 611 -19.38 13.28 -25.82
N LEU A 612 -19.57 12.01 -25.45
CA LEU A 612 -19.77 10.90 -26.40
C LEU A 612 -21.25 10.61 -26.69
N THR A 613 -22.19 11.33 -26.06
CA THR A 613 -23.64 11.14 -26.26
C THR A 613 -24.06 11.43 -27.71
N LYS A 614 -23.30 12.26 -28.44
CA LYS A 614 -23.57 12.55 -29.86
C LYS A 614 -23.53 11.31 -30.75
N PHE A 615 -22.82 10.26 -30.32
CA PHE A 615 -22.79 8.99 -31.02
C PHE A 615 -24.02 8.13 -30.74
N ASN A 616 -24.74 8.38 -29.63
CA ASN A 616 -25.95 7.67 -29.16
C ASN A 616 -25.83 6.12 -29.19
N VAL A 617 -24.64 5.63 -28.83
CA VAL A 617 -24.34 4.21 -28.64
C VAL A 617 -24.23 3.90 -27.15
N GLU A 618 -24.62 2.69 -26.73
CA GLU A 618 -24.34 2.20 -25.38
C GLU A 618 -22.85 2.31 -25.01
N HIS A 619 -22.57 2.72 -23.77
CA HIS A 619 -21.22 2.95 -23.25
C HIS A 619 -20.29 1.75 -23.46
N ARG A 620 -20.80 0.52 -23.28
CA ARG A 620 -20.04 -0.73 -23.43
C ARG A 620 -19.47 -0.93 -24.83
N ASN A 621 -20.17 -0.49 -25.87
CA ASN A 621 -19.71 -0.65 -27.25
C ASN A 621 -18.61 0.37 -27.60
N ILE A 622 -18.69 1.58 -27.03
CA ILE A 622 -17.61 2.57 -27.12
C ILE A 622 -16.36 2.04 -26.41
N GLN A 623 -16.51 1.50 -25.20
CA GLN A 623 -15.41 0.89 -24.46
C GLN A 623 -14.76 -0.26 -25.25
N ARG A 624 -15.55 -1.13 -25.90
CA ARG A 624 -15.05 -2.21 -26.77
C ARG A 624 -14.25 -1.68 -27.97
N LEU A 625 -14.75 -0.64 -28.65
CA LEU A 625 -14.05 -0.02 -29.77
C LEU A 625 -12.69 0.53 -29.32
N VAL A 626 -12.68 1.30 -28.23
CA VAL A 626 -11.46 1.88 -27.67
C VAL A 626 -10.50 0.77 -27.21
N CYS A 627 -11.00 -0.31 -26.61
CA CYS A 627 -10.20 -1.48 -26.26
C CYS A 627 -9.46 -2.06 -27.46
N TYR A 628 -10.13 -2.19 -28.60
CA TYR A 628 -9.48 -2.68 -29.82
C TYR A 628 -8.47 -1.66 -30.37
N MET A 629 -8.91 -0.42 -30.57
CA MET A 629 -8.13 0.65 -31.20
C MET A 629 -6.86 0.98 -30.46
N HIS A 630 -6.93 0.99 -29.13
CA HIS A 630 -5.82 1.34 -28.24
C HIS A 630 -5.21 0.12 -27.55
N ASN A 631 -5.58 -1.11 -27.96
CA ASN A 631 -5.12 -2.36 -27.36
C ASN A 631 -5.19 -2.35 -25.81
N LEU A 632 -6.36 -1.99 -25.26
CA LEU A 632 -6.61 -1.91 -23.83
C LEU A 632 -7.19 -3.21 -23.30
N ARG A 633 -6.77 -3.62 -22.10
CA ARG A 633 -7.45 -4.71 -21.38
C ARG A 633 -8.82 -4.23 -20.86
N PRO A 634 -9.91 -5.00 -21.08
CA PRO A 634 -11.24 -4.63 -20.59
C PRO A 634 -11.32 -4.38 -19.09
N GLU A 635 -10.49 -5.07 -18.30
CA GLU A 635 -10.38 -4.94 -16.83
C GLU A 635 -10.21 -3.49 -16.35
N TYR A 636 -9.54 -2.63 -17.13
CA TYR A 636 -9.33 -1.22 -16.77
C TYR A 636 -10.61 -0.37 -16.80
N PHE A 637 -11.66 -0.82 -17.49
CA PHE A 637 -12.98 -0.19 -17.44
C PHE A 637 -13.80 -0.70 -16.25
N GLU A 638 -13.68 -1.98 -15.91
CA GLU A 638 -14.40 -2.62 -14.79
C GLU A 638 -13.90 -2.12 -13.42
N GLN A 639 -12.59 -1.91 -13.28
CA GLN A 639 -11.99 -1.34 -12.07
C GLN A 639 -12.46 0.09 -11.74
N ASN A 640 -12.95 0.83 -12.74
CA ASN A 640 -13.46 2.18 -12.58
C ASN A 640 -15.00 2.26 -12.46
N GLY A 641 -15.71 1.14 -12.61
CA GLY A 641 -17.18 1.11 -12.70
C GLY A 641 -17.92 1.11 -11.35
N HIS A 642 -17.22 0.86 -10.24
CA HIS A 642 -17.86 0.68 -8.92
C HIS A 642 -17.34 1.60 -7.81
N GLU A 643 -16.38 2.49 -8.09
CA GLU A 643 -15.81 3.34 -7.06
C GLU A 643 -15.86 4.80 -7.47
N HIS A 644 -16.56 5.63 -6.68
CA HIS A 644 -16.34 7.08 -6.61
C HIS A 644 -14.93 7.42 -6.06
N SER A 645 -13.92 6.59 -6.31
CA SER A 645 -12.56 6.80 -5.84
C SER A 645 -11.86 7.82 -6.73
N ASP A 646 -11.44 8.93 -6.12
CA ASP A 646 -10.52 9.88 -6.72
C ASP A 646 -9.34 9.19 -7.44
N ARG A 647 -8.89 9.79 -8.55
CA ARG A 647 -7.70 9.39 -9.30
C ARG A 647 -6.52 9.09 -8.37
N VAL A 648 -6.00 7.87 -8.43
CA VAL A 648 -4.72 7.52 -7.81
C VAL A 648 -3.59 8.00 -8.72
N PRO A 649 -2.71 8.92 -8.28
CA PRO A 649 -1.58 9.38 -9.09
C PRO A 649 -0.61 8.22 -9.40
N GLU A 650 0.08 8.30 -10.53
CA GLU A 650 1.06 7.28 -10.89
C GLU A 650 2.29 7.33 -9.94
N PRO A 651 2.92 6.18 -9.63
CA PRO A 651 3.95 6.10 -8.59
C PRO A 651 5.28 6.74 -8.99
N SER A 652 5.47 7.09 -10.27
CA SER A 652 6.63 7.84 -10.73
C SER A 652 6.23 8.94 -11.70
N GLU A 653 7.04 9.99 -11.76
CA GLU A 653 6.83 11.12 -12.67
C GLU A 653 6.81 10.69 -14.14
N GLN A 654 7.63 9.71 -14.53
CA GLN A 654 7.66 9.23 -15.91
C GLN A 654 6.33 8.58 -16.32
N LEU A 655 5.74 7.79 -15.42
CA LEU A 655 4.43 7.18 -15.65
C LEU A 655 3.32 8.25 -15.61
N GLU A 656 3.44 9.22 -14.71
CA GLU A 656 2.52 10.36 -14.61
C GLU A 656 2.54 11.23 -15.88
N GLN A 657 3.71 11.45 -16.48
CA GLN A 657 3.86 12.15 -17.76
C GLN A 657 3.21 11.38 -18.91
N ILE A 658 3.33 10.05 -18.96
CA ILE A 658 2.62 9.21 -19.94
C ILE A 658 1.11 9.35 -19.75
N TYR A 659 0.65 9.30 -18.49
CA TYR A 659 -0.76 9.45 -18.15
C TYR A 659 -1.30 10.81 -18.63
N GLN A 660 -0.61 11.90 -18.31
CA GLN A 660 -1.00 13.26 -18.72
C GLN A 660 -0.90 13.44 -20.25
N GLY A 661 0.09 12.83 -20.89
CA GLY A 661 0.27 12.82 -22.33
C GLY A 661 -0.93 12.20 -23.07
N VAL A 662 -1.56 11.16 -22.52
CA VAL A 662 -2.80 10.60 -23.07
C VAL A 662 -3.97 11.57 -22.93
N HIS A 663 -4.09 12.25 -21.78
CA HIS A 663 -5.14 13.28 -21.60
C HIS A 663 -4.96 14.47 -22.56
N ALA A 664 -3.72 14.83 -22.91
CA ALA A 664 -3.44 15.83 -23.93
C ALA A 664 -3.87 15.40 -25.34
N GLN A 665 -4.04 14.09 -25.59
CA GLN A 665 -4.54 13.53 -26.84
C GLN A 665 -6.07 13.35 -26.88
N ARG A 666 -6.80 14.01 -25.95
CA ARG A 666 -8.27 13.94 -25.85
C ARG A 666 -8.98 14.11 -27.18
N ASP A 667 -8.66 15.16 -27.93
CA ASP A 667 -9.37 15.49 -29.15
C ASP A 667 -9.07 14.48 -30.27
N LYS A 668 -7.85 13.92 -30.28
CA LYS A 668 -7.49 12.83 -31.19
C LYS A 668 -8.32 11.58 -30.93
N ILE A 669 -8.42 11.15 -29.66
CA ILE A 669 -9.18 9.94 -29.27
C ILE A 669 -10.68 10.13 -29.58
N ILE A 670 -11.22 11.32 -29.37
CA ILE A 670 -12.61 11.63 -29.77
C ILE A 670 -12.77 11.54 -31.29
N GLY A 671 -11.86 12.15 -32.05
CA GLY A 671 -11.89 12.12 -33.52
C GLY A 671 -11.77 10.70 -34.09
N ASP A 672 -10.95 9.87 -33.45
CA ASP A 672 -10.77 8.45 -33.75
C ASP A 672 -12.08 7.65 -33.55
N ILE A 673 -12.78 7.86 -32.43
CA ILE A 673 -14.11 7.25 -32.18
C ILE A 673 -15.15 7.78 -33.19
N GLU A 674 -15.10 9.08 -33.47
CA GLU A 674 -15.99 9.75 -34.41
C GLU A 674 -15.85 9.18 -35.82
N TYR A 675 -14.63 9.00 -36.30
CA TYR A 675 -14.34 8.40 -37.60
C TYR A 675 -15.00 7.02 -37.76
N TYR A 676 -14.79 6.09 -36.82
CA TYR A 676 -15.38 4.75 -36.92
C TYR A 676 -16.89 4.73 -36.69
N SER A 677 -17.41 5.68 -35.90
CA SER A 677 -18.84 5.89 -35.74
C SER A 677 -19.49 6.38 -37.04
N HIS A 678 -18.83 7.31 -37.74
CA HIS A 678 -19.28 7.86 -39.01
C HIS A 678 -19.19 6.83 -40.14
N TYR A 679 -18.11 6.03 -40.15
CA TYR A 679 -17.85 5.01 -41.14
C TYR A 679 -19.04 4.04 -41.34
N GLY A 680 -19.65 3.56 -40.26
CA GLY A 680 -20.81 2.65 -40.33
C GLY A 680 -22.04 3.30 -40.97
N ILE A 681 -22.29 4.58 -40.67
CA ILE A 681 -23.41 5.35 -41.24
C ILE A 681 -23.13 5.71 -42.70
N PHE A 682 -21.91 6.16 -43.02
CA PHE A 682 -21.52 6.47 -44.40
C PHE A 682 -21.59 5.23 -45.29
N THR A 683 -21.21 4.06 -44.77
CA THR A 683 -21.39 2.78 -45.47
C THR A 683 -22.87 2.50 -45.76
N TYR A 684 -23.77 2.81 -44.81
CA TYR A 684 -25.21 2.67 -45.05
C TYR A 684 -25.70 3.58 -46.17
N ILE A 685 -25.32 4.86 -46.13
CA ILE A 685 -25.74 5.85 -47.12
C ILE A 685 -25.21 5.46 -48.50
N ASP A 686 -23.90 5.21 -48.64
CA ASP A 686 -23.25 4.81 -49.89
C ASP A 686 -23.93 3.60 -50.55
N LYS A 687 -24.31 2.60 -49.75
CA LYS A 687 -24.89 1.36 -50.28
C LYS A 687 -26.39 1.43 -50.57
N TYR A 688 -27.15 2.38 -50.02
CA TYR A 688 -28.61 2.35 -50.10
C TYR A 688 -29.25 3.60 -50.70
N TYR A 689 -28.54 4.73 -50.84
CA TYR A 689 -29.14 6.00 -51.28
C TYR A 689 -29.89 5.90 -52.63
N HIS A 690 -29.43 5.05 -53.54
CA HIS A 690 -30.01 4.90 -54.89
C HIS A 690 -31.49 4.48 -54.88
N ASN A 691 -31.96 3.84 -53.80
CA ASN A 691 -33.37 3.44 -53.68
C ASN A 691 -34.34 4.63 -53.60
N TRP A 692 -33.83 5.85 -53.40
CA TRP A 692 -34.64 7.06 -53.23
C TRP A 692 -34.33 8.17 -54.23
N VAL A 693 -33.49 7.89 -55.24
CA VAL A 693 -33.15 8.83 -56.30
C VAL A 693 -34.28 8.85 -57.34
N ASN A 694 -34.73 10.04 -57.71
CA ASN A 694 -35.69 10.24 -58.79
C ASN A 694 -35.34 11.51 -59.57
N TYR A 695 -34.69 11.36 -60.72
CA TYR A 695 -34.27 12.47 -61.56
C TYR A 695 -35.44 13.26 -62.15
N GLU A 696 -36.58 12.62 -62.42
CA GLU A 696 -37.75 13.26 -63.02
C GLU A 696 -38.37 14.31 -62.09
N HIS A 697 -38.21 14.13 -60.78
CA HIS A 697 -38.73 15.03 -59.73
C HIS A 697 -37.60 15.86 -59.08
N GLY A 698 -36.46 16.01 -59.77
CA GLY A 698 -35.33 16.83 -59.29
C GLY A 698 -34.59 16.29 -58.06
N ARG A 699 -34.76 15.00 -57.73
CA ARG A 699 -34.12 14.33 -56.60
C ARG A 699 -32.90 13.54 -57.06
N ASP A 700 -31.78 14.25 -57.16
CA ASP A 700 -30.48 13.68 -57.52
C ASP A 700 -29.81 12.94 -56.34
N PRO A 701 -28.73 12.15 -56.59
CA PRO A 701 -27.98 11.47 -55.54
C PRO A 701 -27.52 12.38 -54.40
N ALA A 702 -27.07 13.60 -54.70
CA ALA A 702 -26.55 14.52 -53.70
C ALA A 702 -27.65 15.02 -52.75
N THR A 703 -28.85 15.28 -53.26
CA THR A 703 -30.02 15.69 -52.47
C THR A 703 -30.42 14.59 -51.49
N VAL A 704 -30.52 13.35 -51.96
CA VAL A 704 -30.85 12.19 -51.12
C VAL A 704 -29.79 11.95 -50.05
N GLN A 705 -28.51 11.97 -50.42
CA GLN A 705 -27.41 11.74 -49.47
C GLN A 705 -27.34 12.83 -48.39
N LYS A 706 -27.49 14.11 -48.76
CA LYS A 706 -27.56 15.22 -47.78
C LYS A 706 -28.76 15.08 -46.84
N ALA A 707 -29.93 14.67 -47.35
CA ALA A 707 -31.11 14.41 -46.54
C ALA A 707 -30.87 13.25 -45.54
N MET A 708 -30.23 12.16 -45.99
CA MET A 708 -29.83 11.04 -45.13
C MET A 708 -28.87 11.48 -44.03
N LEU A 709 -27.83 12.26 -44.37
CA LEU A 709 -26.86 12.76 -43.40
C LEU A 709 -27.49 13.69 -42.36
N ASN A 710 -28.32 14.64 -42.78
CA ASN A 710 -29.00 15.57 -41.87
C ASN A 710 -29.90 14.85 -40.86
N THR A 711 -30.49 13.73 -41.26
CA THR A 711 -31.36 12.91 -40.41
C THR A 711 -30.56 12.04 -39.45
N LEU A 712 -29.46 11.43 -39.92
CA LEU A 712 -28.66 10.48 -39.15
C LEU A 712 -27.59 11.15 -38.28
N PHE A 713 -27.26 12.42 -38.54
CA PHE A 713 -26.33 13.26 -37.76
C PHE A 713 -26.97 14.57 -37.26
N PRO A 714 -28.05 14.52 -36.46
CA PRO A 714 -28.79 15.73 -36.06
C PRO A 714 -28.01 16.66 -35.09
N LEU A 715 -26.84 16.24 -34.59
CA LEU A 715 -25.98 17.03 -33.68
C LEU A 715 -24.67 17.47 -34.33
N THR A 716 -24.40 17.06 -35.56
CA THR A 716 -23.19 17.45 -36.30
C THR A 716 -23.57 18.52 -37.32
N ASP A 717 -22.67 19.47 -37.57
CA ASP A 717 -22.90 20.50 -38.58
C ASP A 717 -23.09 19.87 -39.97
N LYS A 718 -24.05 20.42 -40.73
CA LYS A 718 -24.49 19.86 -42.02
C LYS A 718 -23.39 19.93 -43.09
N ASP A 719 -22.66 21.03 -43.13
CA ASP A 719 -21.59 21.24 -44.10
C ASP A 719 -20.36 20.42 -43.72
N GLU A 720 -20.07 20.32 -42.43
CA GLU A 720 -19.00 19.50 -41.91
C GLU A 720 -19.21 18.01 -42.26
N ILE A 721 -20.38 17.44 -41.94
CA ILE A 721 -20.64 16.03 -42.18
C ILE A 721 -20.71 15.71 -43.69
N TRP A 722 -21.24 16.64 -44.49
CA TRP A 722 -21.24 16.51 -45.95
C TRP A 722 -19.83 16.46 -46.51
N LYS A 723 -18.94 17.34 -46.02
CA LYS A 723 -17.53 17.33 -46.41
C LYS A 723 -16.86 16.01 -46.01
N GLN A 724 -17.10 15.51 -44.79
CA GLN A 724 -16.56 14.22 -44.35
C GLN A 724 -17.04 13.05 -45.22
N TYR A 725 -18.34 13.02 -45.56
CA TYR A 725 -18.91 12.00 -46.43
C TYR A 725 -18.32 12.02 -47.85
N LYS A 726 -18.06 13.19 -48.44
CA LYS A 726 -17.41 13.25 -49.77
C LYS A 726 -16.01 12.62 -49.80
N HIS A 727 -15.32 12.61 -48.67
CA HIS A 727 -13.98 12.00 -48.55
C HIS A 727 -14.06 10.54 -48.09
N TYR A 728 -15.24 10.00 -47.86
CA TYR A 728 -15.44 8.61 -47.47
C TYR A 728 -15.11 7.67 -48.63
N GLN A 729 -14.40 6.60 -48.34
CA GLN A 729 -14.18 5.48 -49.24
C GLN A 729 -14.40 4.18 -48.47
N TRP A 730 -15.09 3.23 -49.10
CA TRP A 730 -15.29 1.92 -48.51
C TRP A 730 -13.97 1.13 -48.52
N VAL A 731 -13.55 0.70 -47.33
CA VAL A 731 -12.38 -0.15 -47.10
C VAL A 731 -12.79 -1.31 -46.19
N LYS A 732 -12.19 -2.48 -46.41
CA LYS A 732 -12.39 -3.62 -45.51
C LYS A 732 -11.74 -3.33 -44.15
N LEU A 733 -12.55 -3.19 -43.11
CA LEU A 733 -12.08 -2.99 -41.74
C LEU A 733 -11.90 -4.33 -41.00
N PRO A 734 -11.02 -4.39 -39.98
CA PRO A 734 -10.92 -5.56 -39.11
C PRO A 734 -12.25 -5.90 -38.44
N GLU A 735 -12.51 -7.19 -38.20
CA GLU A 735 -13.79 -7.69 -37.71
C GLU A 735 -14.28 -6.98 -36.42
N PRO A 736 -13.44 -6.75 -35.39
CA PRO A 736 -13.91 -6.06 -34.18
C PRO A 736 -14.37 -4.61 -34.41
N ILE A 737 -13.69 -3.88 -35.31
CA ILE A 737 -14.10 -2.54 -35.73
C ILE A 737 -15.37 -2.63 -36.57
N TRP A 738 -15.42 -3.58 -37.50
CA TRP A 738 -16.57 -3.80 -38.35
C TRP A 738 -17.84 -4.13 -37.56
N GLN A 739 -17.75 -4.91 -36.49
CA GLN A 739 -18.89 -5.18 -35.60
C GLN A 739 -19.44 -3.89 -34.95
N PHE A 740 -18.56 -2.98 -34.52
CA PHE A 740 -18.99 -1.65 -34.04
C PHE A 740 -19.65 -0.83 -35.16
N CYS A 741 -19.01 -0.74 -36.33
CA CYS A 741 -19.58 -0.04 -37.48
C CYS A 741 -20.89 -0.67 -37.96
N ARG A 742 -21.05 -1.99 -37.82
CA ARG A 742 -22.26 -2.74 -38.17
C ARG A 742 -23.39 -2.43 -37.21
N LEU A 743 -23.13 -2.27 -35.91
CA LEU A 743 -24.15 -1.80 -34.97
C LEU A 743 -24.61 -0.39 -35.33
N ARG A 744 -23.69 0.50 -35.69
CA ARG A 744 -24.02 1.85 -36.20
C ARG A 744 -24.82 1.80 -37.50
N TYR A 745 -24.43 0.94 -38.43
CA TYR A 745 -25.16 0.68 -39.67
C TYR A 745 -26.56 0.13 -39.39
N GLN A 746 -26.70 -0.85 -38.50
CA GLN A 746 -27.98 -1.47 -38.15
C GLN A 746 -28.91 -0.47 -37.47
N TRP A 747 -28.36 0.36 -36.60
CA TRP A 747 -29.13 1.37 -35.92
C TRP A 747 -29.52 2.52 -36.86
N ALA A 748 -28.63 2.97 -37.76
CA ALA A 748 -29.00 3.87 -38.85
C ALA A 748 -30.08 3.25 -39.75
N LYS A 749 -29.96 1.95 -40.07
CA LYS A 749 -30.96 1.17 -40.80
C LYS A 749 -32.25 0.95 -40.02
N ALA A 750 -32.27 1.03 -38.69
CA ALA A 750 -33.49 0.90 -37.88
C ALA A 750 -34.16 2.25 -37.64
N GLN A 751 -33.38 3.32 -37.53
CA GLN A 751 -33.86 4.69 -37.46
C GLN A 751 -34.37 5.17 -38.80
N TRP A 752 -33.71 4.79 -39.90
CA TRP A 752 -34.08 5.22 -41.23
C TRP A 752 -35.52 4.83 -41.54
N PRO A 753 -36.00 3.57 -41.60
CA PRO A 753 -37.41 3.23 -41.85
C PRO A 753 -38.42 3.97 -40.96
N ASN A 754 -38.14 4.15 -39.66
CA ASN A 754 -39.05 4.84 -38.75
C ASN A 754 -39.14 6.37 -38.99
N LEU A 755 -38.08 7.00 -39.49
CA LEU A 755 -38.03 8.43 -39.86
C LEU A 755 -38.30 8.64 -41.36
N SER A 756 -37.91 7.68 -42.18
CA SER A 756 -37.94 7.62 -43.63
C SER A 756 -39.25 7.11 -44.16
N ASP A 757 -40.09 6.41 -43.41
CA ASP A 757 -41.45 6.11 -43.90
C ASP A 757 -42.19 7.42 -44.16
N ARG A 758 -41.97 8.47 -43.36
CA ARG A 758 -42.56 9.79 -43.60
C ARG A 758 -41.92 10.51 -44.79
N ILE A 759 -40.60 10.46 -44.91
CA ILE A 759 -39.85 11.10 -46.01
C ILE A 759 -40.11 10.36 -47.33
N THR A 760 -40.00 9.03 -47.32
CA THR A 760 -40.30 8.13 -48.44
C THR A 760 -41.78 8.22 -48.79
N THR A 761 -42.71 8.32 -47.83
CA THR A 761 -44.14 8.55 -48.15
C THR A 761 -44.31 9.92 -48.80
N VAL A 762 -43.76 11.01 -48.26
CA VAL A 762 -43.84 12.33 -48.90
C VAL A 762 -43.23 12.29 -50.30
N TRP A 763 -42.04 11.74 -50.45
CA TRP A 763 -41.37 11.56 -51.75
C TRP A 763 -42.17 10.67 -52.72
N THR A 764 -42.79 9.60 -52.24
CA THR A 764 -43.65 8.72 -53.06
C THR A 764 -44.94 9.44 -53.45
N LEU A 765 -45.52 10.23 -52.55
CA LEU A 765 -46.69 11.04 -52.83
C LEU A 765 -46.37 12.16 -53.84
N GLN A 766 -45.17 12.76 -53.78
CA GLN A 766 -44.65 13.69 -54.78
C GLN A 766 -44.44 12.99 -56.13
N ASP A 767 -43.81 11.82 -56.13
CA ASP A 767 -43.59 11.01 -57.34
C ASP A 767 -44.90 10.58 -58.02
N LEU A 768 -45.97 10.41 -57.23
CA LEU A 768 -47.31 10.11 -57.71
C LEU A 768 -48.13 11.37 -58.07
N GLY A 769 -47.56 12.58 -57.93
CA GLY A 769 -48.21 13.87 -58.17
C GLY A 769 -49.35 14.20 -57.19
N LEU A 770 -49.38 13.54 -56.03
CA LEU A 770 -50.45 13.67 -55.03
C LEU A 770 -50.25 14.84 -54.07
N ILE A 771 -49.02 15.38 -53.97
CA ILE A 771 -48.70 16.60 -53.22
C ILE A 771 -47.67 17.44 -54.02
N PRO A 772 -47.63 18.78 -53.84
CA PRO A 772 -46.69 19.63 -54.57
C PRO A 772 -45.21 19.30 -54.27
N ASP A 773 -44.37 19.47 -55.28
CA ASP A 773 -42.94 19.19 -55.22
C ASP A 773 -42.20 20.11 -54.22
N GLU A 774 -42.70 21.34 -54.05
CA GLU A 774 -42.16 22.42 -53.19
C GLU A 774 -42.35 22.20 -51.67
N VAL A 775 -42.94 21.08 -51.25
CA VAL A 775 -43.24 20.83 -49.83
C VAL A 775 -42.03 20.25 -49.09
N ASP A 776 -41.35 21.08 -48.30
CA ASP A 776 -40.27 20.66 -47.41
C ASP A 776 -40.78 19.86 -46.21
N VAL A 777 -40.01 18.83 -45.81
CA VAL A 777 -40.33 18.00 -44.65
C VAL A 777 -39.60 18.52 -43.42
N THR A 778 -40.38 18.98 -42.44
CA THR A 778 -39.88 19.26 -41.09
C THR A 778 -40.20 18.09 -40.17
N MET A 779 -39.19 17.52 -39.51
CA MET A 779 -39.36 16.48 -38.50
C MET A 779 -38.70 16.86 -37.17
N VAL A 780 -39.26 16.37 -36.07
CA VAL A 780 -38.64 16.48 -34.74
C VAL A 780 -38.12 15.11 -34.34
N VAL A 781 -36.81 15.00 -34.12
CA VAL A 781 -36.12 13.75 -33.79
C VAL A 781 -35.65 13.80 -32.34
N SER A 782 -35.86 12.70 -31.59
CA SER A 782 -35.26 12.53 -30.27
C SER A 782 -33.82 12.04 -30.42
N VAL A 783 -32.89 12.76 -29.79
CA VAL A 783 -31.45 12.59 -30.03
C VAL A 783 -30.71 11.95 -28.86
N SER A 784 -31.41 11.77 -27.74
CA SER A 784 -30.86 11.19 -26.51
C SER A 784 -31.97 10.53 -25.71
N ALA A 785 -31.87 9.21 -25.50
CA ALA A 785 -32.80 8.45 -24.67
C ALA A 785 -32.73 8.85 -23.18
N GLN A 786 -31.61 9.41 -22.73
CA GLN A 786 -31.39 9.79 -21.32
C GLN A 786 -31.76 11.24 -21.00
N ARG A 787 -31.74 12.15 -21.98
CA ARG A 787 -32.01 13.59 -21.76
C ARG A 787 -33.29 14.12 -22.43
N ASN A 788 -34.02 13.31 -23.21
CA ASN A 788 -35.22 13.74 -23.94
C ASN A 788 -34.99 14.99 -24.80
N ASP A 789 -33.78 15.15 -25.35
CA ASP A 789 -33.45 16.27 -26.24
C ASP A 789 -34.11 16.07 -27.61
N LEU A 790 -34.99 17.00 -27.99
CA LEU A 790 -35.71 17.03 -29.27
C LEU A 790 -35.06 18.04 -30.23
N ARG A 791 -34.82 17.65 -31.48
CA ARG A 791 -34.26 18.52 -32.52
C ARG A 791 -35.13 18.56 -33.77
N LYS A 792 -35.33 19.76 -34.31
CA LYS A 792 -35.99 20.00 -35.59
C LYS A 792 -34.98 19.74 -36.73
N VAL A 793 -35.31 18.85 -37.65
CA VAL A 793 -34.56 18.57 -38.87
C VAL A 793 -35.45 18.97 -40.04
N GLU A 794 -34.91 19.84 -40.90
CA GLU A 794 -35.55 20.32 -42.12
C GLU A 794 -34.90 19.62 -43.31
N LEU A 795 -35.74 19.03 -44.16
CA LEU A 795 -35.36 18.24 -45.31
C LEU A 795 -35.96 18.90 -46.55
N HIS A 796 -35.09 19.40 -47.41
CA HIS A 796 -35.47 19.95 -48.69
C HIS A 796 -35.70 18.82 -49.70
N THR A 797 -36.79 18.91 -50.45
CA THR A 797 -37.19 17.91 -51.46
C THR A 797 -36.48 18.10 -52.80
N HIS A 798 -35.79 19.23 -53.00
CA HIS A 798 -34.99 19.52 -54.19
C HIS A 798 -33.58 20.01 -53.84
N GLY A 799 -32.64 19.78 -54.76
CA GLY A 799 -31.32 20.42 -54.70
C GLY A 799 -31.41 21.93 -54.91
N PRO A 800 -30.41 22.72 -54.48
CA PRO A 800 -30.33 24.12 -54.87
C PRO A 800 -30.33 24.22 -56.41
N GLU A 801 -31.07 25.19 -56.96
CA GLU A 801 -31.14 25.47 -58.40
C GLU A 801 -29.76 25.91 -58.93
N GLU A 802 -28.80 25.00 -59.10
CA GLU A 802 -27.55 25.27 -59.81
C GLU A 802 -26.89 23.97 -60.33
N ASN A 803 -26.82 23.88 -61.67
CA ASN A 803 -26.10 22.92 -62.52
C ASN A 803 -26.55 21.45 -62.52
N ILE A 804 -27.60 21.19 -63.31
CA ILE A 804 -27.86 19.88 -63.91
C ILE A 804 -26.76 19.62 -64.96
N GLU A 805 -25.78 18.77 -64.65
CA GLU A 805 -25.01 18.09 -65.70
C GLU A 805 -25.92 17.01 -66.33
N PRO A 806 -25.94 16.88 -67.67
CA PRO A 806 -26.86 15.95 -68.33
C PRO A 806 -26.52 14.49 -68.01
N ALA A 807 -27.57 13.72 -67.72
CA ALA A 807 -27.50 12.28 -67.44
C ALA A 807 -26.81 11.50 -68.59
N PRO A 808 -26.02 10.44 -68.28
CA PRO A 808 -25.55 9.53 -69.31
C PRO A 808 -26.74 8.81 -69.92
N THR A 809 -26.85 8.86 -71.25
CA THR A 809 -27.89 8.17 -72.01
C THR A 809 -27.61 6.67 -72.02
N ASP A 810 -28.65 5.92 -71.66
CA ASP A 810 -28.70 4.46 -71.60
C ASP A 810 -28.66 3.85 -73.02
N THR A 811 -27.77 2.87 -73.24
CA THR A 811 -27.82 1.97 -74.40
C THR A 811 -27.74 0.52 -73.95
N THR A 812 -28.89 0.02 -73.51
CA THR A 812 -29.44 -1.36 -73.63
C THR A 812 -28.66 -2.58 -73.11
N PRO A 813 -29.40 -3.62 -72.67
CA PRO A 813 -28.90 -4.69 -71.80
C PRO A 813 -28.46 -5.92 -72.60
N ASP A 814 -27.35 -6.54 -72.19
CA ASP A 814 -27.09 -7.95 -72.42
C ASP A 814 -25.94 -8.39 -71.49
N ARG A 815 -26.25 -9.21 -70.48
CA ARG A 815 -25.44 -10.38 -70.15
C ARG A 815 -26.12 -11.27 -69.12
N GLU A 816 -26.34 -12.48 -69.60
CA GLU A 816 -26.89 -13.65 -68.95
C GLU A 816 -26.19 -14.00 -67.63
N PHE A 817 -27.01 -14.56 -66.74
CA PHE A 817 -26.58 -15.49 -65.71
C PHE A 817 -25.65 -16.56 -66.32
N SER A 818 -24.41 -16.68 -65.84
CA SER A 818 -23.69 -17.95 -65.87
C SER A 818 -23.20 -18.30 -64.48
N ALA A 819 -23.60 -19.48 -64.04
CA ALA A 819 -23.06 -20.17 -62.89
C ALA A 819 -21.76 -20.87 -63.29
N GLY A 820 -20.82 -20.95 -62.35
CA GLY A 820 -19.84 -22.04 -62.30
C GLY A 820 -18.37 -21.70 -62.56
N ALA A 821 -17.60 -21.95 -61.50
CA ALA A 821 -16.26 -22.53 -61.48
C ALA A 821 -15.01 -21.64 -61.71
N ASP A 822 -14.17 -21.70 -60.67
CA ASP A 822 -12.71 -21.75 -60.66
C ASP A 822 -11.89 -20.72 -61.46
N VAL A 823 -11.23 -19.80 -60.74
CA VAL A 823 -9.76 -19.62 -60.84
C VAL A 823 -9.20 -19.15 -59.48
N SER A 824 -8.27 -19.93 -58.95
CA SER A 824 -7.44 -19.65 -57.77
C SER A 824 -6.46 -18.46 -57.93
N PRO A 825 -5.90 -17.93 -56.84
CA PRO A 825 -5.21 -16.64 -56.81
C PRO A 825 -3.76 -16.70 -57.34
N LYS A 826 -3.33 -15.69 -58.10
CA LYS A 826 -1.91 -15.43 -58.38
C LYS A 826 -1.23 -14.85 -57.13
N LYS A 827 -0.27 -15.60 -56.56
CA LYS A 827 0.76 -15.09 -55.64
C LYS A 827 1.84 -14.31 -56.42
N PRO A 828 2.54 -13.38 -55.76
CA PRO A 828 3.64 -12.60 -56.34
C PRO A 828 4.94 -13.42 -56.41
N GLU A 829 5.77 -13.09 -57.39
CA GLU A 829 7.11 -13.63 -57.61
C GLU A 829 8.07 -13.24 -56.46
N GLU A 830 8.77 -14.22 -55.90
CA GLU A 830 10.03 -14.02 -55.19
C GLU A 830 11.04 -15.08 -55.66
N HIS A 831 12.30 -14.66 -55.75
CA HIS A 831 13.44 -15.37 -56.32
C HIS A 831 13.77 -16.70 -55.61
N GLN A 832 14.27 -17.62 -56.43
CA GLN A 832 14.80 -18.95 -56.09
C GLN A 832 16.05 -18.86 -55.21
N ASP A 833 16.18 -19.81 -54.27
CA ASP A 833 17.38 -20.62 -54.08
C ASP A 833 17.01 -21.96 -53.40
N GLU A 834 17.78 -22.98 -53.72
CA GLU A 834 17.43 -24.40 -53.79
C GLU A 834 17.45 -25.20 -52.46
N ASP A 835 16.70 -26.32 -52.50
CA ASP A 835 16.86 -27.64 -51.86
C ASP A 835 16.94 -27.80 -50.32
N VAL A 836 15.97 -28.55 -49.75
CA VAL A 836 16.15 -29.92 -49.20
C VAL A 836 14.89 -30.40 -48.43
N GLN A 837 14.40 -31.57 -48.86
CA GLN A 837 13.51 -32.63 -48.32
C GLN A 837 12.75 -32.53 -46.96
N GLU A 838 11.45 -32.87 -47.08
CA GLU A 838 10.61 -33.78 -46.26
C GLU A 838 10.56 -33.67 -44.71
N SER A 839 9.38 -33.36 -44.16
CA SER A 839 8.42 -34.34 -43.59
C SER A 839 7.32 -33.66 -42.75
N GLU A 840 6.16 -34.32 -42.72
CA GLU A 840 4.87 -33.93 -42.16
C GLU A 840 4.84 -33.81 -40.63
N GLN A 841 4.01 -32.92 -40.08
CA GLN A 841 3.01 -33.30 -39.06
C GLN A 841 2.00 -32.19 -38.70
N ASP A 842 0.77 -32.66 -38.50
CA ASP A 842 -0.49 -32.06 -38.01
C ASP A 842 -0.34 -30.92 -36.97
N TRP A 843 -1.27 -29.96 -36.81
CA TRP A 843 -2.65 -30.14 -36.32
C TRP A 843 -3.49 -28.86 -36.53
N ARG A 844 -4.79 -29.05 -36.81
CA ARG A 844 -5.90 -28.11 -36.55
C ARG A 844 -6.80 -28.72 -35.45
N PRO A 845 -7.85 -28.02 -34.97
CA PRO A 845 -8.00 -26.59 -34.70
C PRO A 845 -8.10 -26.27 -33.19
#